data_AF-A0A7Y1ZI51-F1
#
_entry.id   AF-A0A7Y1ZI51-F1
#
_cell.length_a   1.000
_cell.length_b   1.000
_cell.length_c   1.000
_cell.angle_alpha   90.00
_cell.angle_beta   90.00
_cell.angle_gamma   90.00
#
_symmetry.space_group_name_H-M   'P 1'
#
loop_
_entity.id
_entity.type
_entity.pdbx_description
1 polymer ?
#
loop_
_entity_poly.entity_id
_entity_poly.type
_entity_poly.pdbx_seq_one_letter_code
_entity_poly.pdbx_strand_id
1 'polypeptide(L)'
;EARLARAAATREARLEKERREAEAKAAKREAALTVKAHQAEERLKEIQVAERQAREAAKQAQAAAREQLILEQQAQAIEEQAVDRAASALSSKVGMGPARASTRTSLEVPQRGGDAAGVSNRRRQPGEPNFYSLNPFRNTKAVRERALQAARAARRLASVGALAVASLAALTGAFLNYSPAAPVGNVGGVAVTPAGGPLLLAGEKLFLHDRGGKPEAELSLADLNVARLSPPLAFETTGTLLALGSLEASGTPRLLRCDLTGRTCAALPDLPANIAVAAYTSNPVTGDLFLLDADGGILLKTSSSGEIRARAQLVLPELPALRLHAGLLLMNSATGPGVSVLRYDDTAFGEQLDEILLVPPPAVTATHSRVGDFLFSGGNWWVTLYNPDNGSAGLYLFDSQWQYLDQAALGNPSVPLTLTNWGDKTLVNDGRGIALERFNSSGGVEVPLTSAPLEALVDESRLRNRLLDSAWRAGLVGLALLALLSFAGAYLQHLRHLVYRATHERGAEPVDDLLDDVQWISAAPGREKTLRTRLMSYGGLALALVLIAVGQRLGAVQLAALLLFLLGPGIALAIVARSSAGHIGVSGQRLLLVEPSGTYHLGGGADLLYRGNLLFIDDVALYAGGRLLPAFSEEEIASRVEPLVQGGVRIDARTSLTRLLQSHHPLARALTIMAASSFGALALLAAGGIF
;
A
#
# COMPACT_ATOMS: atom_id res chain seq x y z
N GLU A 1 -51.20 -28.18 49.90
CA GLU A 1 -49.87 -28.34 50.54
C GLU A 1 -48.86 -29.12 49.69
N ALA A 2 -49.16 -30.31 49.15
CA ALA A 2 -48.20 -31.10 48.35
C ALA A 2 -47.64 -30.40 47.08
N ARG A 3 -48.41 -29.50 46.44
CA ARG A 3 -47.93 -28.70 45.29
C ARG A 3 -46.94 -27.60 45.71
N LEU A 4 -47.12 -27.00 46.90
CA LEU A 4 -46.21 -25.97 47.42
C LEU A 4 -44.87 -26.59 47.83
N ALA A 5 -44.89 -27.79 48.43
CA ALA A 5 -43.68 -28.53 48.78
C ALA A 5 -42.85 -28.91 47.52
N ARG A 6 -43.52 -29.32 46.43
CA ARG A 6 -42.83 -29.61 45.16
C ARG A 6 -42.23 -28.36 44.51
N ALA A 7 -42.92 -27.22 44.56
CA ALA A 7 -42.42 -25.96 44.02
C ALA A 7 -41.19 -25.44 44.80
N ALA A 8 -41.19 -25.58 46.12
CA ALA A 8 -40.05 -25.22 46.97
C ALA A 8 -38.82 -26.10 46.66
N ALA A 9 -39.00 -27.42 46.57
CA ALA A 9 -37.91 -28.35 46.23
C ALA A 9 -37.30 -28.07 44.84
N THR A 10 -38.13 -27.72 43.84
CA THR A 10 -37.61 -27.34 42.50
C THR A 10 -36.84 -26.02 42.52
N ARG A 11 -37.21 -25.07 43.38
CA ARG A 11 -36.51 -23.78 43.49
C ARG A 11 -35.16 -23.95 44.17
N GLU A 12 -35.08 -24.76 45.23
CA GLU A 12 -33.82 -25.08 45.90
C GLU A 12 -32.84 -25.82 44.98
N ALA A 13 -33.34 -26.82 44.23
CA ALA A 13 -32.50 -27.54 43.26
C ALA A 13 -31.96 -26.62 42.14
N ARG A 14 -32.75 -25.63 41.70
CA ARG A 14 -32.32 -24.65 40.70
C ARG A 14 -31.26 -23.70 41.27
N LEU A 15 -31.45 -23.20 42.49
CA LEU A 15 -30.46 -22.34 43.16
C LEU A 15 -29.15 -23.07 43.41
N GLU A 16 -29.19 -24.35 43.78
CA GLU A 16 -27.99 -25.15 43.98
C GLU A 16 -27.24 -25.38 42.66
N LYS A 17 -27.98 -25.61 41.56
CA LYS A 17 -27.38 -25.74 40.22
C LYS A 17 -26.72 -24.44 39.77
N GLU A 18 -27.40 -23.30 39.94
CA GLU A 18 -26.86 -21.97 39.59
C GLU A 18 -25.60 -21.65 40.42
N ARG A 19 -25.57 -22.04 41.71
CA ARG A 19 -24.37 -21.88 42.56
C ARG A 19 -23.19 -22.71 42.06
N ARG A 20 -23.41 -23.98 41.71
CA ARG A 20 -22.36 -24.86 41.16
C ARG A 20 -21.82 -24.35 39.82
N GLU A 21 -22.69 -23.80 38.97
CA GLU A 21 -22.27 -23.19 37.70
C GLU A 21 -21.48 -21.90 37.91
N ALA A 22 -21.84 -21.08 38.90
CA ALA A 22 -21.10 -19.87 39.27
C ALA A 22 -19.71 -20.21 39.83
N GLU A 23 -19.62 -21.19 40.74
CA GLU A 23 -18.35 -21.68 41.30
C GLU A 23 -17.45 -22.26 40.20
N ALA A 24 -18.01 -23.04 39.25
CA ALA A 24 -17.24 -23.58 38.12
C ALA A 24 -16.74 -22.49 37.16
N LYS A 25 -17.52 -21.42 36.92
CA LYS A 25 -17.10 -20.27 36.11
C LYS A 25 -16.00 -19.46 36.80
N ALA A 26 -16.10 -19.27 38.12
CA ALA A 26 -15.07 -18.60 38.91
C ALA A 26 -13.74 -19.35 38.85
N ALA A 27 -13.76 -20.68 39.07
CA ALA A 27 -12.57 -21.52 38.99
C ALA A 27 -11.91 -21.50 37.60
N LYS A 28 -12.71 -21.49 36.51
CA LYS A 28 -12.18 -21.36 35.13
C LYS A 28 -11.53 -20.00 34.87
N ARG A 29 -12.08 -18.90 35.42
CA ARG A 29 -11.50 -17.56 35.29
C ARG A 29 -10.17 -17.47 36.03
N GLU A 30 -10.09 -18.01 37.23
CA GLU A 30 -8.87 -18.03 38.02
C GLU A 30 -7.76 -18.86 37.34
N ALA A 31 -8.09 -20.04 36.81
CA ALA A 31 -7.15 -20.84 36.02
C ALA A 31 -6.70 -20.15 34.71
N ALA A 32 -7.58 -19.39 34.06
CA ALA A 32 -7.21 -18.63 32.87
C ALA A 32 -6.27 -17.45 33.20
N LEU A 33 -6.45 -16.82 34.37
CA LEU A 33 -5.58 -15.74 34.83
C LEU A 33 -4.18 -16.24 35.19
N THR A 34 -4.06 -17.42 35.83
CA THR A 34 -2.75 -18.01 36.16
C THR A 34 -1.97 -18.41 34.92
N VAL A 35 -2.62 -18.98 33.90
CA VAL A 35 -1.98 -19.29 32.61
C VAL A 35 -1.51 -18.01 31.90
N LYS A 36 -2.32 -16.95 31.90
CA LYS A 36 -1.92 -15.65 31.31
C LYS A 36 -0.74 -15.02 32.04
N ALA A 37 -0.69 -15.12 33.37
CA ALA A 37 0.43 -14.62 34.16
C ALA A 37 1.74 -15.36 33.84
N HIS A 38 1.68 -16.69 33.73
CA HIS A 38 2.86 -17.50 33.36
C HIS A 38 3.35 -17.18 31.94
N GLN A 39 2.43 -17.01 30.98
CA GLN A 39 2.78 -16.61 29.61
C GLN A 39 3.40 -15.21 29.54
N ALA A 40 2.95 -14.27 30.38
CA ALA A 40 3.53 -12.93 30.45
C ALA A 40 4.98 -12.98 31.00
N GLU A 41 5.24 -13.83 31.99
CA GLU A 41 6.58 -14.01 32.55
C GLU A 41 7.55 -14.65 31.54
N GLU A 42 7.11 -15.64 30.78
CA GLU A 42 7.92 -16.25 29.71
C GLU A 42 8.27 -15.23 28.61
N ARG A 43 7.30 -14.42 28.17
CA ARG A 43 7.56 -13.35 27.18
C ARG A 43 8.58 -12.32 27.69
N LEU A 44 8.52 -11.96 28.97
CA LEU A 44 9.51 -11.06 29.57
C LEU A 44 10.92 -11.69 29.57
N LYS A 45 11.04 -12.99 29.85
CA LYS A 45 12.32 -13.72 29.76
C LYS A 45 12.86 -13.74 28.33
N GLU A 46 12.00 -13.99 27.34
CA GLU A 46 12.40 -13.96 25.92
C GLU A 46 12.90 -12.58 25.49
N ILE A 47 12.21 -11.51 25.89
CA ILE A 47 12.61 -10.13 25.60
C ILE A 47 13.99 -9.83 26.22
N GLN A 48 14.22 -10.23 27.47
CA GLN A 48 15.52 -10.03 28.13
C GLN A 48 16.66 -10.80 27.46
N VAL A 49 16.41 -12.02 26.97
CA VAL A 49 17.41 -12.80 26.23
C VAL A 49 17.71 -12.13 24.89
N ALA A 50 16.69 -11.67 24.17
CA ALA A 50 16.85 -10.96 22.90
C ALA A 50 17.65 -9.65 23.07
N GLU A 51 17.38 -8.87 24.12
CA GLU A 51 18.15 -7.65 24.42
C GLU A 51 19.63 -7.93 24.73
N ARG A 52 19.93 -9.02 25.46
CA ARG A 52 21.33 -9.41 25.72
C ARG A 52 22.05 -9.79 24.43
N GLN A 53 21.40 -10.59 23.58
CA GLN A 53 21.96 -10.97 22.27
C GLN A 53 22.19 -9.74 21.37
N ALA A 54 21.26 -8.78 21.35
CA ALA A 54 21.40 -7.55 20.59
C ALA A 54 22.58 -6.70 21.09
N ARG A 55 22.77 -6.59 22.41
CA ARG A 55 23.91 -5.87 23.01
C ARG A 55 25.24 -6.53 22.71
N GLU A 56 25.31 -7.85 22.70
CA GLU A 56 26.53 -8.59 22.34
C GLU A 56 26.86 -8.44 20.86
N ALA A 57 25.88 -8.55 19.97
CA ALA A 57 26.06 -8.33 18.54
C ALA A 57 26.53 -6.89 18.24
N ALA A 58 25.97 -5.89 18.93
CA ALA A 58 26.41 -4.50 18.81
C ALA A 58 27.87 -4.30 19.25
N LYS A 59 28.29 -4.94 20.35
CA LYS A 59 29.70 -4.91 20.80
C LYS A 59 30.65 -5.58 19.79
N GLN A 60 30.25 -6.71 19.21
CA GLN A 60 31.05 -7.38 18.17
C GLN A 60 31.18 -6.53 16.90
N ALA A 61 30.09 -5.89 16.46
CA ALA A 61 30.11 -4.99 15.32
C ALA A 61 31.01 -3.77 15.57
N GLN A 62 30.98 -3.18 16.77
CA GLN A 62 31.87 -2.07 17.14
C GLN A 62 33.35 -2.50 17.21
N ALA A 63 33.64 -3.72 17.68
CA ALA A 63 35.00 -4.24 17.68
C ALA A 63 35.54 -4.45 16.26
N ALA A 64 34.74 -5.06 15.37
CA ALA A 64 35.10 -5.26 13.96
C ALA A 64 35.32 -3.92 13.23
N ALA A 65 34.48 -2.91 13.49
CA ALA A 65 34.63 -1.57 12.92
C ALA A 65 35.94 -0.89 13.39
N ARG A 66 36.32 -1.05 14.67
CA ARG A 66 37.59 -0.53 15.18
C ARG A 66 38.80 -1.22 14.53
N GLU A 67 38.72 -2.53 14.31
CA GLU A 67 39.79 -3.29 13.65
C GLU A 67 39.98 -2.85 12.18
N GLN A 68 38.88 -2.63 11.46
CA GLN A 68 38.94 -2.07 10.10
C GLN A 68 39.58 -0.68 10.07
N LEU A 69 39.23 0.19 11.02
CA LEU A 69 39.79 1.55 11.10
C LEU A 69 41.30 1.53 11.40
N ILE A 70 41.76 0.59 12.23
CA ILE A 70 43.20 0.38 12.49
C ILE A 70 43.92 -0.11 11.21
N LEU A 71 43.32 -1.04 10.46
CA LEU A 71 43.89 -1.53 9.20
C LEU A 71 43.97 -0.42 8.14
N GLU A 72 42.96 0.45 8.05
CA GLU A 72 42.97 1.62 7.16
C GLU A 72 44.05 2.63 7.56
N GLN A 73 44.19 2.91 8.85
CA GLN A 73 45.27 3.79 9.36
C GLN A 73 46.66 3.21 9.08
N GLN A 74 46.84 1.89 9.21
CA GLN A 74 48.10 1.24 8.84
C GLN A 74 48.38 1.31 7.34
N ALA A 75 47.36 1.15 6.50
CA ALA A 75 47.50 1.28 5.05
C ALA A 75 47.89 2.71 4.66
N GLN A 76 47.27 3.72 5.26
CA GLN A 76 47.62 5.13 5.05
C GLN A 76 49.04 5.46 5.50
N ALA A 77 49.48 4.94 6.65
CA ALA A 77 50.86 5.15 7.12
C ALA A 77 51.91 4.50 6.19
N ILE A 78 51.59 3.36 5.58
CA ILE A 78 52.46 2.72 4.58
C ILE A 78 52.51 3.56 3.29
N GLU A 79 51.38 4.15 2.89
CA GLU A 79 51.29 5.03 1.73
C GLU A 79 52.09 6.32 1.94
N GLU A 80 51.94 6.99 3.10
CA GLU A 80 52.74 8.17 3.46
C GLU A 80 54.24 7.84 3.51
N GLN A 81 54.64 6.71 4.09
CA GLN A 81 56.05 6.27 4.06
C GLN A 81 56.57 6.00 2.63
N ALA A 82 55.71 5.53 1.73
CA ALA A 82 56.09 5.34 0.32
C ALA A 82 56.24 6.69 -0.40
N VAL A 83 55.37 7.65 -0.10
CA VAL A 83 55.44 9.02 -0.64
C VAL A 83 56.69 9.76 -0.12
N ASP A 84 57.02 9.65 1.17
CA ASP A 84 58.23 10.27 1.74
C ASP A 84 59.53 9.64 1.19
N ARG A 85 59.54 8.32 0.94
CA ARG A 85 60.66 7.66 0.25
C ARG A 85 60.78 8.12 -1.21
N ALA A 86 59.66 8.34 -1.89
CA ALA A 86 59.68 8.87 -3.26
C ALA A 86 60.14 10.34 -3.28
N ALA A 87 59.67 11.17 -2.34
CA ALA A 87 60.04 12.57 -2.21
C ALA A 87 61.52 12.77 -1.83
N SER A 88 62.06 11.94 -0.92
CA SER A 88 63.49 11.94 -0.58
C SER A 88 64.39 11.39 -1.69
N ALA A 89 63.89 10.45 -2.50
CA ALA A 89 64.58 9.98 -3.72
C ALA A 89 64.59 11.04 -4.84
N LEU A 90 63.61 11.94 -4.85
CA LEU A 90 63.51 13.06 -5.80
C LEU A 90 64.33 14.28 -5.35
N SER A 91 64.41 14.57 -4.05
CA SER A 91 65.17 15.73 -3.52
C SER A 91 66.69 15.50 -3.48
N SER A 92 67.15 14.25 -3.51
CA SER A 92 68.57 13.89 -3.43
C SER A 92 69.30 13.79 -4.78
N LYS A 93 68.70 14.18 -5.91
CA LYS A 93 69.35 14.14 -7.23
C LYS A 93 69.35 15.49 -7.95
N VAL A 94 70.31 16.34 -7.57
CA VAL A 94 70.81 17.43 -8.41
C VAL A 94 72.16 17.01 -8.99
N GLY A 95 72.20 16.88 -10.32
CA GLY A 95 73.41 16.92 -11.13
C GLY A 95 74.31 15.68 -11.15
N MET A 96 74.39 15.01 -12.30
CA MET A 96 75.63 14.79 -13.08
C MET A 96 75.42 13.74 -14.17
N GLY A 97 76.16 13.92 -15.26
CA GLY A 97 76.14 13.14 -16.50
C GLY A 97 76.69 11.71 -16.39
N PRO A 98 76.88 11.05 -17.55
CA PRO A 98 76.79 9.60 -17.65
C PRO A 98 78.10 8.92 -17.26
N ALA A 99 78.01 7.90 -16.40
CA ALA A 99 79.09 6.95 -16.19
C ALA A 99 78.54 5.54 -15.92
N ARG A 100 79.13 4.57 -16.60
CA ARG A 100 78.93 3.13 -16.44
C ARG A 100 79.26 2.68 -15.01
N ALA A 101 78.46 1.77 -14.45
CA ALA A 101 78.81 0.34 -14.29
C ALA A 101 78.02 -0.34 -13.15
N SER A 102 77.59 -1.56 -13.47
CA SER A 102 77.43 -2.75 -12.63
C SER A 102 76.63 -2.68 -11.32
N THR A 103 75.58 -3.51 -11.26
CA THR A 103 75.49 -4.52 -10.20
C THR A 103 74.60 -5.68 -10.63
N ARG A 104 75.10 -6.89 -10.36
CA ARG A 104 74.52 -8.19 -10.68
C ARG A 104 73.25 -8.41 -9.87
N THR A 105 72.16 -8.78 -10.56
CA THR A 105 71.19 -9.73 -10.00
C THR A 105 70.94 -10.82 -11.04
N SER A 106 71.18 -12.04 -10.59
CA SER A 106 71.02 -13.28 -11.31
C SER A 106 69.54 -13.54 -11.56
N LEU A 107 69.12 -13.37 -12.81
CA LEU A 107 67.97 -14.08 -13.37
C LEU A 107 68.43 -14.55 -14.75
N GLU A 108 68.80 -15.83 -14.80
CA GLU A 108 69.07 -16.56 -16.02
C GLU A 108 67.81 -16.50 -16.91
N VAL A 109 67.84 -15.60 -17.87
CA VAL A 109 67.06 -15.71 -19.10
C VAL A 109 67.96 -16.45 -20.09
N PRO A 110 67.52 -17.56 -20.71
CA PRO A 110 68.29 -18.16 -21.79
C PRO A 110 68.38 -17.13 -22.92
N GLN A 111 69.58 -16.61 -23.15
CA GLN A 111 69.89 -15.81 -24.33
C GLN A 111 69.71 -16.68 -25.57
N ARG A 112 68.78 -16.25 -26.42
CA ARG A 112 68.63 -16.63 -27.81
C ARG A 112 69.96 -16.35 -28.52
N GLY A 113 70.60 -17.39 -29.03
CA GLY A 113 71.67 -17.25 -30.01
C GLY A 113 71.09 -16.79 -31.35
N GLY A 114 71.83 -15.92 -32.04
CA GLY A 114 71.64 -15.64 -33.46
C GLY A 114 70.99 -14.28 -33.76
N ASP A 115 71.84 -13.39 -34.27
CA ASP A 115 71.54 -12.27 -35.17
C ASP A 115 70.85 -11.02 -34.62
N ALA A 116 71.71 -10.12 -34.14
CA ALA A 116 71.44 -8.69 -34.17
C ALA A 116 71.38 -8.19 -35.63
N ALA A 117 70.17 -8.05 -36.18
CA ALA A 117 69.90 -7.19 -37.33
C ALA A 117 68.43 -6.77 -37.37
N GLY A 118 68.16 -5.46 -37.16
CA GLY A 118 66.90 -4.82 -37.53
C GLY A 118 65.93 -4.56 -36.38
N VAL A 119 66.14 -3.46 -35.64
CA VAL A 119 64.99 -2.77 -35.02
C VAL A 119 64.20 -2.16 -36.17
N SER A 120 63.26 -2.94 -36.71
CA SER A 120 62.35 -2.45 -37.72
C SER A 120 61.46 -1.38 -37.07
N ASN A 121 61.45 -0.19 -37.66
CA ASN A 121 60.44 0.84 -37.38
C ASN A 121 59.10 0.29 -37.89
N ARG A 122 58.47 -0.59 -37.11
CA ARG A 122 57.23 -1.25 -37.49
C ARG A 122 56.12 -0.19 -37.51
N ARG A 123 55.65 0.17 -38.72
CA ARG A 123 54.48 1.05 -38.87
C ARG A 123 53.27 0.34 -38.26
N ARG A 124 52.62 0.98 -37.29
CA ARG A 124 51.41 0.43 -36.67
C ARG A 124 50.35 0.12 -37.72
N GLN A 125 49.82 -1.10 -37.70
CA GLN A 125 48.71 -1.50 -38.56
C GLN A 125 47.40 -0.84 -38.10
N PRO A 126 46.49 -0.49 -39.00
CA PRO A 126 45.16 -0.03 -38.62
C PRO A 126 44.42 -1.12 -37.84
N GLY A 127 43.93 -0.80 -36.64
CA GLY A 127 43.25 -1.77 -35.76
C GLY A 127 44.17 -2.48 -34.75
N GLU A 128 45.48 -2.20 -34.77
CA GLU A 128 46.45 -2.77 -33.82
C GLU A 128 46.28 -2.21 -32.39
N PRO A 129 46.18 -3.06 -31.35
CA PRO A 129 46.10 -2.64 -29.95
C PRO A 129 47.44 -2.14 -29.41
N ASN A 130 47.40 -1.46 -28.25
CA ASN A 130 48.61 -1.23 -27.47
C ASN A 130 49.00 -2.50 -26.70
N PHE A 131 50.06 -3.19 -27.13
CA PHE A 131 50.50 -4.47 -26.55
C PHE A 131 50.81 -4.39 -25.05
N TYR A 132 51.32 -3.26 -24.57
CA TYR A 132 51.62 -3.06 -23.15
C TYR A 132 50.37 -2.95 -22.26
N SER A 133 49.19 -2.80 -22.86
CA SER A 133 47.90 -2.76 -22.14
C SER A 133 47.15 -4.10 -22.16
N LEU A 134 47.70 -5.11 -22.83
CA LEU A 134 47.06 -6.40 -22.99
C LEU A 134 47.32 -7.31 -21.79
N ASN A 135 46.27 -7.98 -21.33
CA ASN A 135 46.36 -8.97 -20.26
C ASN A 135 46.03 -10.36 -20.81
N PRO A 136 46.88 -11.38 -20.63
CA PRO A 136 46.55 -12.73 -21.06
C PRO A 136 45.38 -13.27 -20.23
N PHE A 137 44.46 -13.98 -20.88
CA PHE A 137 43.47 -14.75 -20.16
C PHE A 137 44.14 -15.82 -19.28
N ARG A 138 43.84 -15.83 -17.98
CA ARG A 138 44.44 -16.75 -17.00
C ARG A 138 43.38 -17.66 -16.39
N ASN A 139 43.63 -18.97 -16.41
CA ASN A 139 42.81 -19.94 -15.69
C ASN A 139 43.09 -19.89 -14.17
N THR A 140 42.53 -18.87 -13.52
CA THR A 140 42.67 -18.64 -12.07
C THR A 140 41.81 -19.60 -11.24
N LYS A 141 42.00 -19.63 -9.91
CA LYS A 141 41.13 -20.39 -9.00
C LYS A 141 39.65 -19.98 -9.12
N ALA A 142 39.39 -18.68 -9.33
CA ALA A 142 38.03 -18.16 -9.54
C ALA A 142 37.38 -18.76 -10.79
N VAL A 143 38.13 -18.89 -11.90
CA VAL A 143 37.66 -19.51 -13.15
C VAL A 143 37.36 -21.00 -12.95
N ARG A 144 38.19 -21.73 -12.18
CA ARG A 144 37.99 -23.16 -11.89
C ARG A 144 36.78 -23.42 -10.99
N GLU A 145 36.55 -22.58 -9.99
CA GLU A 145 35.49 -22.79 -9.00
C GLU A 145 34.13 -22.15 -9.37
N ARG A 146 34.07 -21.32 -10.42
CA ARG A 146 32.87 -20.53 -10.77
C ARG A 146 31.62 -21.37 -11.00
N ALA A 147 31.74 -22.59 -11.55
CA ALA A 147 30.59 -23.46 -11.77
C ALA A 147 29.96 -23.84 -10.41
N LEU A 148 30.77 -24.23 -9.43
CA LEU A 148 30.32 -24.56 -8.08
C LEU A 148 29.75 -23.34 -7.35
N GLN A 149 30.37 -22.17 -7.52
CA GLN A 149 29.87 -20.91 -6.95
C GLN A 149 28.51 -20.54 -7.55
N ALA A 150 28.34 -20.66 -8.87
CA ALA A 150 27.07 -20.43 -9.56
C ALA A 150 25.97 -21.40 -9.08
N ALA A 151 26.28 -22.67 -8.89
CA ALA A 151 25.34 -23.64 -8.32
C ALA A 151 24.87 -23.25 -6.91
N ARG A 152 25.77 -22.79 -6.04
CA ARG A 152 25.42 -22.31 -4.69
C ARG A 152 24.57 -21.04 -4.75
N ALA A 153 24.94 -20.09 -5.60
CA ALA A 153 24.18 -18.85 -5.80
C ALA A 153 22.78 -19.13 -6.33
N ALA A 154 22.63 -20.06 -7.29
CA ALA A 154 21.34 -20.47 -7.83
C ALA A 154 20.40 -21.01 -6.73
N ARG A 155 20.90 -21.87 -5.84
CA ARG A 155 20.10 -22.40 -4.71
C ARG A 155 19.69 -21.31 -3.73
N ARG A 156 20.61 -20.39 -3.39
CA ARG A 156 20.32 -19.26 -2.49
C ARG A 156 19.23 -18.36 -3.08
N LEU A 157 19.38 -17.95 -4.34
CA LEU A 157 18.39 -17.12 -5.02
C LEU A 157 17.04 -17.84 -5.17
N ALA A 158 17.03 -19.13 -5.48
CA ALA A 158 15.79 -19.92 -5.51
C ALA A 158 15.10 -19.96 -4.14
N SER A 159 15.85 -20.10 -3.04
CA SER A 159 15.27 -20.07 -1.69
C SER A 159 14.69 -18.69 -1.32
N VAL A 160 15.37 -17.60 -1.70
CA VAL A 160 14.84 -16.23 -1.51
C VAL A 160 13.57 -16.02 -2.34
N GLY A 161 13.55 -16.48 -3.59
CA GLY A 161 12.38 -16.42 -4.46
C GLY A 161 11.19 -17.21 -3.90
N ALA A 162 11.44 -18.43 -3.37
CA ALA A 162 10.41 -19.25 -2.74
C ALA A 162 9.83 -18.59 -1.48
N LEU A 163 10.68 -18.00 -0.62
CA LEU A 163 10.24 -17.23 0.54
C LEU A 163 9.41 -16.00 0.14
N ALA A 164 9.83 -15.27 -0.89
CA ALA A 164 9.08 -14.12 -1.40
C ALA A 164 7.69 -14.52 -1.92
N VAL A 165 7.56 -15.65 -2.63
CA VAL A 165 6.26 -16.18 -3.09
C VAL A 165 5.38 -16.62 -1.91
N ALA A 166 5.95 -17.28 -0.91
CA ALA A 166 5.20 -17.68 0.29
C ALA A 166 4.66 -16.45 1.04
N SER A 167 5.50 -15.43 1.22
CA SER A 167 5.08 -14.16 1.83
C SER A 167 4.05 -13.42 0.99
N LEU A 168 4.21 -13.41 -0.34
CA LEU A 168 3.23 -12.82 -1.26
C LEU A 168 1.87 -13.52 -1.11
N ALA A 169 1.82 -14.85 -1.15
CA ALA A 169 0.57 -15.60 -0.98
C ALA A 169 -0.11 -15.32 0.38
N ALA A 170 0.68 -15.30 1.46
CA ALA A 170 0.16 -14.98 2.79
C ALA A 170 -0.40 -13.55 2.89
N LEU A 171 0.33 -12.57 2.36
CA LEU A 171 -0.09 -11.15 2.39
C LEU A 171 -1.23 -10.85 1.42
N THR A 172 -1.29 -11.52 0.26
CA THR A 172 -2.46 -11.44 -0.63
C THR A 172 -3.69 -12.03 0.07
N GLY A 173 -3.55 -13.15 0.77
CA GLY A 173 -4.62 -13.71 1.60
C GLY A 173 -5.07 -12.75 2.71
N ALA A 174 -4.13 -12.07 3.37
CA ALA A 174 -4.44 -11.04 4.37
C ALA A 174 -5.14 -9.82 3.73
N PHE A 175 -4.69 -9.37 2.57
CA PHE A 175 -5.27 -8.23 1.83
C PHE A 175 -6.71 -8.53 1.35
N LEU A 176 -6.97 -9.73 0.84
CA LEU A 176 -8.33 -10.13 0.43
C LEU A 176 -9.30 -10.22 1.61
N ASN A 177 -8.80 -10.50 2.81
CA ASN A 177 -9.60 -10.50 4.04
C ASN A 177 -9.60 -9.14 4.78
N TYR A 178 -8.81 -8.18 4.30
CA TYR A 178 -8.74 -6.85 4.89
C TYR A 178 -9.99 -6.06 4.50
N SER A 179 -10.90 -5.89 5.45
CA SER A 179 -12.02 -4.97 5.31
C SER A 179 -11.59 -3.60 5.84
N PRO A 180 -11.38 -2.59 4.99
CA PRO A 180 -11.09 -1.24 5.48
C PRO A 180 -12.25 -0.76 6.35
N ALA A 181 -11.94 0.01 7.40
CA ALA A 181 -12.97 0.63 8.22
C ALA A 181 -13.90 1.46 7.32
N ALA A 182 -15.21 1.27 7.51
CA ALA A 182 -16.22 2.02 6.76
C ALA A 182 -15.92 3.51 6.92
N PRO A 183 -15.75 4.27 5.83
CA PRO A 183 -15.50 5.70 5.93
C PRO A 183 -16.70 6.35 6.63
N VAL A 184 -16.44 7.27 7.56
CA VAL A 184 -17.50 8.12 8.11
C VAL A 184 -17.97 9.00 6.95
N GLY A 185 -19.15 8.70 6.43
CA GLY A 185 -19.66 9.32 5.19
C GLY A 185 -20.93 10.11 5.37
N ASN A 186 -21.59 9.98 6.52
CA ASN A 186 -22.94 10.48 6.74
C ASN A 186 -23.18 10.93 8.18
N VAL A 187 -24.13 11.86 8.35
CA VAL A 187 -24.70 12.18 9.65
C VAL A 187 -25.68 11.07 10.03
N GLY A 188 -25.34 10.30 11.06
CA GLY A 188 -26.15 9.19 11.57
C GLY A 188 -27.31 9.63 12.45
N GLY A 189 -27.27 10.83 13.02
CA GLY A 189 -28.35 11.35 13.86
C GLY A 189 -28.18 12.83 14.18
N VAL A 190 -29.29 13.50 14.47
CA VAL A 190 -29.35 14.93 14.76
C VAL A 190 -30.24 15.17 15.97
N ALA A 191 -29.82 16.07 16.86
CA ALA A 191 -30.65 16.63 17.92
C ALA A 191 -30.35 18.12 18.08
N VAL A 192 -31.24 18.87 18.71
CA VAL A 192 -31.00 20.28 19.05
C VAL A 192 -31.00 20.42 20.57
N THR A 193 -29.93 21.02 21.08
CA THR A 193 -29.76 21.30 22.52
C THR A 193 -30.86 22.26 23.00
N PRO A 194 -31.18 22.32 24.31
CA PRO A 194 -32.10 23.32 24.84
C PRO A 194 -31.63 24.77 24.59
N ALA A 195 -30.31 24.96 24.42
CA ALA A 195 -29.74 26.21 24.02
C ALA A 195 -29.97 26.54 22.53
N GLY A 196 -30.53 25.65 21.71
CA GLY A 196 -30.81 25.88 20.29
C GLY A 196 -29.66 25.57 19.33
N GLY A 197 -28.56 24.99 19.82
CA GLY A 197 -27.44 24.54 19.00
C GLY A 197 -27.60 23.09 18.53
N PRO A 198 -27.39 22.76 17.23
CA PRO A 198 -27.50 21.40 16.73
C PRO A 198 -26.33 20.52 17.14
N LEU A 199 -26.63 19.27 17.47
CA LEU A 199 -25.70 18.19 17.76
C LEU A 199 -25.81 17.14 16.65
N LEU A 200 -24.68 16.80 16.03
CA LEU A 200 -24.59 15.81 14.96
C LEU A 200 -23.84 14.57 15.45
N LEU A 201 -24.41 13.40 15.23
CA LEU A 201 -23.73 12.11 15.42
C LEU A 201 -23.18 11.65 14.06
N ALA A 202 -21.87 11.40 13.97
CA ALA A 202 -21.27 10.78 12.80
C ALA A 202 -20.15 9.82 13.21
N GLY A 203 -20.31 8.54 12.87
CA GLY A 203 -19.42 7.48 13.32
C GLY A 203 -19.38 7.39 14.86
N GLU A 204 -18.19 7.57 15.43
CA GLU A 204 -17.93 7.49 16.88
C GLU A 204 -17.76 8.87 17.52
N LYS A 205 -18.26 9.93 16.87
CA LYS A 205 -18.09 11.31 17.32
C LYS A 205 -19.41 12.08 17.35
N LEU A 206 -19.51 12.99 18.31
CA LEU A 206 -20.56 13.99 18.44
C LEU A 206 -19.98 15.38 18.14
N PHE A 207 -20.63 16.10 17.23
CA PHE A 207 -20.25 17.45 16.84
C PHE A 207 -21.29 18.43 17.37
N LEU A 208 -20.88 19.30 18.30
CA LEU A 208 -21.73 20.32 18.90
C LEU A 208 -21.54 21.63 18.16
N HIS A 209 -22.65 22.31 17.89
CA HIS A 209 -22.67 23.59 17.20
C HIS A 209 -23.44 24.62 18.03
N ASP A 210 -23.12 25.89 17.81
CA ASP A 210 -23.86 27.01 18.38
C ASP A 210 -25.24 27.18 17.72
N ARG A 211 -26.02 28.16 18.19
CA ARG A 211 -27.35 28.50 17.63
C ARG A 211 -27.34 28.87 16.14
N GLY A 212 -26.20 29.32 15.60
CA GLY A 212 -26.02 29.67 14.20
C GLY A 212 -25.53 28.52 13.33
N GLY A 213 -25.23 27.36 13.92
CA GLY A 213 -24.67 26.19 13.23
C GLY A 213 -23.15 26.23 13.10
N LYS A 214 -22.46 27.10 13.84
CA LYS A 214 -20.99 27.13 13.88
C LYS A 214 -20.48 26.03 14.83
N PRO A 215 -19.47 25.24 14.46
CA PRO A 215 -18.93 24.21 15.33
C PRO A 215 -18.31 24.83 16.60
N GLU A 216 -18.66 24.27 17.76
CA GLU A 216 -18.16 24.68 19.08
C GLU A 216 -17.26 23.62 19.71
N ALA A 217 -17.66 22.35 19.67
CA ALA A 217 -16.94 21.27 20.34
C ALA A 217 -17.13 19.93 19.62
N GLU A 218 -16.16 19.04 19.84
CA GLU A 218 -16.19 17.65 19.39
C GLU A 218 -16.02 16.75 20.62
N LEU A 219 -16.86 15.72 20.73
CA LEU A 219 -16.75 14.68 21.76
C LEU A 219 -16.68 13.29 21.11
N SER A 220 -15.74 12.47 21.56
CA SER A 220 -15.71 11.05 21.21
C SER A 220 -16.73 10.27 22.04
N LEU A 221 -17.36 9.25 21.46
CA LEU A 221 -18.22 8.34 22.24
C LEU A 221 -17.44 7.58 23.32
N ALA A 222 -16.16 7.31 23.09
CA ALA A 222 -15.27 6.69 24.08
C ALA A 222 -15.10 7.58 25.32
N ASP A 223 -15.06 8.90 25.16
CA ASP A 223 -14.98 9.85 26.28
C ASP A 223 -16.24 9.81 27.17
N LEU A 224 -17.35 9.30 26.62
CA LEU A 224 -18.63 9.12 27.31
C LEU A 224 -18.82 7.69 27.86
N ASN A 225 -17.84 6.80 27.69
CA ASN A 225 -17.93 5.36 27.99
C ASN A 225 -19.03 4.65 27.16
N VAL A 226 -19.20 5.09 25.91
CA VAL A 226 -20.21 4.59 24.98
C VAL A 226 -19.52 3.95 23.77
N ALA A 227 -19.87 2.69 23.47
CA ALA A 227 -19.37 2.00 22.29
C ALA A 227 -20.10 2.41 21.01
N ARG A 228 -21.41 2.72 21.10
CA ARG A 228 -22.23 3.12 19.95
C ARG A 228 -23.43 3.92 20.41
N LEU A 229 -23.78 4.96 19.65
CA LEU A 229 -25.08 5.63 19.70
C LEU A 229 -25.85 5.42 18.39
N SER A 230 -27.17 5.57 18.45
CA SER A 230 -28.07 5.42 17.31
C SER A 230 -29.25 6.40 17.46
N PRO A 231 -29.78 6.92 16.33
CA PRO A 231 -30.98 7.73 16.35
C PRO A 231 -32.20 6.90 16.82
N PRO A 232 -33.29 7.55 17.28
CA PRO A 232 -33.42 9.01 17.43
C PRO A 232 -32.52 9.55 18.55
N LEU A 233 -32.20 10.84 18.48
CA LEU A 233 -31.48 11.58 19.51
C LEU A 233 -32.41 12.70 20.01
N ALA A 234 -32.49 12.93 21.32
CA ALA A 234 -33.32 14.00 21.87
C ALA A 234 -32.72 14.55 23.16
N PHE A 235 -32.99 15.81 23.45
CA PHE A 235 -32.60 16.42 24.72
C PHE A 235 -33.80 16.52 25.66
N GLU A 236 -33.56 16.22 26.93
CA GLU A 236 -34.46 16.62 28.00
C GLU A 236 -34.34 18.12 28.28
N THR A 237 -35.34 18.69 28.95
CA THR A 237 -35.34 20.11 29.34
C THR A 237 -34.16 20.49 30.24
N THR A 238 -33.58 19.51 30.94
CA THR A 238 -32.39 19.67 31.79
C THR A 238 -31.08 19.77 31.00
N GLY A 239 -31.08 19.55 29.68
CA GLY A 239 -29.87 19.55 28.85
C GLY A 239 -29.15 18.20 28.79
N THR A 240 -29.74 17.15 29.36
CA THR A 240 -29.22 15.78 29.21
C THR A 240 -29.66 15.18 27.88
N LEU A 241 -28.73 14.50 27.20
CA LEU A 241 -28.97 13.85 25.92
C LEU A 241 -29.53 12.44 26.18
N LEU A 242 -30.69 12.15 25.60
CA LEU A 242 -31.23 10.81 25.48
C LEU A 242 -30.87 10.24 24.11
N ALA A 243 -30.33 9.03 24.09
CA ALA A 243 -29.94 8.33 22.87
C ALA A 243 -30.04 6.82 23.06
N LEU A 244 -30.36 6.08 21.99
CA LEU A 244 -30.18 4.63 21.98
C LEU A 244 -28.71 4.30 21.80
N GLY A 245 -28.19 3.34 22.55
CA GLY A 245 -26.80 2.98 22.43
C GLY A 245 -26.34 1.89 23.38
N SER A 246 -25.07 1.51 23.29
CA SER A 246 -24.47 0.51 24.17
C SER A 246 -23.26 1.10 24.88
N LEU A 247 -23.18 0.88 26.19
CA LEU A 247 -21.99 1.17 26.98
C LEU A 247 -20.87 0.18 26.63
N GLU A 248 -19.60 0.58 26.74
CA GLU A 248 -18.46 -0.28 26.41
C GLU A 248 -18.43 -1.59 27.21
N ALA A 249 -18.89 -1.55 28.46
CA ALA A 249 -18.85 -2.71 29.36
C ALA A 249 -19.95 -3.76 29.08
N SER A 250 -21.09 -3.38 28.50
CA SER A 250 -22.26 -4.26 28.35
C SER A 250 -22.49 -4.74 26.91
N GLY A 251 -22.20 -3.90 25.91
CA GLY A 251 -22.44 -4.21 24.50
C GLY A 251 -23.91 -4.35 24.07
N THR A 252 -24.87 -4.28 25.00
CA THR A 252 -26.31 -4.38 24.72
C THR A 252 -26.90 -3.00 24.46
N PRO A 253 -27.67 -2.79 23.37
CA PRO A 253 -28.32 -1.52 23.10
C PRO A 253 -29.44 -1.25 24.13
N ARG A 254 -29.42 -0.07 24.73
CA ARG A 254 -30.41 0.41 25.71
C ARG A 254 -30.61 1.92 25.53
N LEU A 255 -31.67 2.47 26.12
CA LEU A 255 -31.81 3.91 26.23
C LEU A 255 -30.79 4.44 27.25
N LEU A 256 -29.93 5.33 26.79
CA LEU A 256 -28.88 5.98 27.57
C LEU A 256 -29.27 7.43 27.85
N ARG A 257 -28.93 7.88 29.06
CA ARG A 257 -28.93 9.29 29.44
C ARG A 257 -27.48 9.75 29.56
N CYS A 258 -27.13 10.78 28.80
CA CYS A 258 -25.78 11.29 28.65
C CYS A 258 -25.71 12.75 29.14
N ASP A 259 -24.88 12.97 30.14
CA ASP A 259 -24.41 14.30 30.52
C ASP A 259 -23.16 14.64 29.69
N LEU A 260 -23.34 15.53 28.70
CA LEU A 260 -22.27 15.94 27.80
C LEU A 260 -21.24 16.86 28.48
N THR A 261 -21.63 17.59 29.53
CA THR A 261 -20.71 18.45 30.30
C THR A 261 -19.87 17.63 31.25
N GLY A 262 -20.51 16.71 32.00
CA GLY A 262 -19.84 15.76 32.88
C GLY A 262 -19.13 14.61 32.14
N ARG A 263 -19.36 14.48 30.82
CA ARG A 263 -18.84 13.41 29.95
C ARG A 263 -19.17 12.00 30.44
N THR A 264 -20.41 11.78 30.85
CA THR A 264 -20.85 10.46 31.34
C THR A 264 -22.16 10.05 30.72
N CYS A 265 -22.27 8.78 30.35
CA CYS A 265 -23.53 8.17 29.97
C CYS A 265 -23.85 6.99 30.89
N ALA A 266 -25.13 6.88 31.25
CA ALA A 266 -25.64 5.74 32.01
C ALA A 266 -26.95 5.24 31.39
N ALA A 267 -27.18 3.93 31.46
CA ALA A 267 -28.48 3.38 31.16
C ALA A 267 -29.50 3.81 32.22
N LEU A 268 -30.78 3.91 31.85
CA LEU A 268 -31.84 4.17 32.83
C LEU A 268 -31.89 3.00 33.84
N PRO A 269 -31.73 3.27 35.15
CA PRO A 269 -31.55 2.23 36.15
C PRO A 269 -32.78 1.32 36.31
N ASP A 270 -33.98 1.92 36.25
CA ASP A 270 -35.22 1.21 36.56
C ASP A 270 -35.90 0.63 35.31
N LEU A 271 -35.41 0.98 34.11
CA LEU A 271 -35.93 0.43 32.86
C LEU A 271 -35.46 -1.03 32.72
N PRO A 272 -36.35 -2.00 32.50
CA PRO A 272 -35.95 -3.39 32.24
C PRO A 272 -35.00 -3.54 31.03
N ALA A 273 -34.08 -4.50 31.10
CA ALA A 273 -33.06 -4.70 30.04
C ALA A 273 -33.58 -5.37 28.77
N ASN A 274 -34.76 -5.98 28.84
CA ASN A 274 -35.39 -6.68 27.73
C ASN A 274 -36.34 -5.80 26.89
N ILE A 275 -36.40 -4.49 27.16
CA ILE A 275 -37.22 -3.56 26.38
C ILE A 275 -36.39 -3.04 25.22
N ALA A 276 -36.85 -3.30 24.00
CA ALA A 276 -36.20 -2.87 22.78
C ALA A 276 -36.81 -1.52 22.34
N VAL A 277 -36.27 -0.43 22.85
CA VAL A 277 -36.82 0.91 22.56
C VAL A 277 -36.66 1.26 21.08
N ALA A 278 -37.78 1.49 20.38
CA ALA A 278 -37.84 1.84 18.97
C ALA A 278 -37.86 3.37 18.75
N ALA A 279 -38.67 4.06 19.54
CA ALA A 279 -38.79 5.52 19.54
C ALA A 279 -39.18 6.00 20.92
N TYR A 280 -38.92 7.27 21.20
CA TYR A 280 -39.23 7.87 22.49
C TYR A 280 -39.43 9.38 22.40
N THR A 281 -40.15 9.91 23.38
CA THR A 281 -40.27 11.35 23.61
C THR A 281 -40.42 11.62 25.11
N SER A 282 -40.04 12.82 25.55
CA SER A 282 -40.10 13.22 26.96
C SER A 282 -41.17 14.28 27.17
N ASN A 283 -41.89 14.20 28.29
CA ASN A 283 -42.74 15.29 28.73
C ASN A 283 -41.87 16.42 29.29
N PRO A 284 -41.88 17.63 28.69
CA PRO A 284 -41.01 18.72 29.14
C PRO A 284 -41.41 19.28 30.51
N VAL A 285 -42.64 19.04 30.96
CA VAL A 285 -43.18 19.54 32.24
C VAL A 285 -42.95 18.54 33.37
N THR A 286 -43.31 17.27 33.15
CA THR A 286 -43.22 16.24 34.23
C THR A 286 -41.90 15.47 34.23
N GLY A 287 -41.16 15.46 33.12
CA GLY A 287 -39.98 14.63 32.94
C GLY A 287 -40.28 13.14 32.73
N ASP A 288 -41.57 12.77 32.57
CA ASP A 288 -41.94 11.40 32.21
C ASP A 288 -41.49 11.09 30.78
N LEU A 289 -41.09 9.84 30.53
CA LEU A 289 -40.72 9.37 29.21
C LEU A 289 -41.82 8.49 28.63
N PHE A 290 -42.07 8.65 27.34
CA PHE A 290 -42.93 7.78 26.56
C PHE A 290 -42.06 6.99 25.60
N LEU A 291 -42.11 5.66 25.69
CA LEU A 291 -41.23 4.75 24.95
C LEU A 291 -42.08 3.76 24.16
N LEU A 292 -41.66 3.44 22.93
CA LEU A 292 -42.21 2.33 22.16
C LEU A 292 -41.27 1.13 22.26
N ASP A 293 -41.79 -0.02 22.67
CA ASP A 293 -41.09 -1.30 22.68
C ASP A 293 -41.31 -2.04 21.36
N ALA A 294 -40.27 -2.15 20.53
CA ALA A 294 -40.29 -2.76 19.21
C ALA A 294 -40.75 -4.21 19.25
N ASP A 295 -40.22 -4.99 20.20
CA ASP A 295 -40.46 -6.44 20.28
C ASP A 295 -41.83 -6.74 20.87
N GLY A 296 -42.28 -5.92 21.83
CA GLY A 296 -43.55 -6.09 22.52
C GLY A 296 -44.76 -5.49 21.80
N GLY A 297 -44.55 -4.50 20.93
CA GLY A 297 -45.64 -3.68 20.39
C GLY A 297 -46.34 -2.87 21.49
N ILE A 298 -45.59 -2.41 22.48
CA ILE A 298 -46.14 -1.77 23.69
C ILE A 298 -45.68 -0.31 23.74
N LEU A 299 -46.62 0.60 23.99
CA LEU A 299 -46.34 1.94 24.45
C LEU A 299 -46.19 1.94 25.97
N LEU A 300 -45.12 2.52 26.47
CA LEU A 300 -44.77 2.61 27.88
C LEU A 300 -44.71 4.07 28.31
N LYS A 301 -45.27 4.36 29.47
CA LYS A 301 -45.00 5.60 30.22
C LYS A 301 -44.08 5.25 31.38
N THR A 302 -42.94 5.93 31.46
CA THR A 302 -42.00 5.74 32.55
C THR A 302 -41.72 7.05 33.27
N SER A 303 -41.29 6.95 34.53
CA SER A 303 -40.62 8.07 35.20
C SER A 303 -39.33 8.44 34.47
N SER A 304 -38.71 9.54 34.90
CA SER A 304 -37.38 9.92 34.44
C SER A 304 -36.30 8.89 34.80
N SER A 305 -36.47 8.05 35.83
CA SER A 305 -35.51 6.99 36.18
C SER A 305 -35.72 5.68 35.39
N GLY A 306 -36.85 5.55 34.68
CA GLY A 306 -37.22 4.37 33.91
C GLY A 306 -38.27 3.48 34.57
N GLU A 307 -38.82 3.87 35.73
CA GLU A 307 -39.88 3.12 36.40
C GLU A 307 -41.16 3.15 35.56
N ILE A 308 -41.70 1.98 35.21
CA ILE A 308 -42.89 1.85 34.37
C ILE A 308 -44.14 2.24 35.18
N ARG A 309 -44.82 3.30 34.76
CA ARG A 309 -46.06 3.80 35.38
C ARG A 309 -47.33 3.32 34.67
N ALA A 310 -47.29 3.27 33.34
CA ALA A 310 -48.41 2.80 32.53
C ALA A 310 -47.92 2.06 31.28
N ARG A 311 -48.79 1.22 30.71
CA ARG A 311 -48.51 0.44 29.49
C ARG A 311 -49.78 0.32 28.64
N ALA A 312 -49.62 0.32 27.33
CA ALA A 312 -50.71 0.13 26.38
C ALA A 312 -50.22 -0.71 25.19
N GLN A 313 -51.05 -1.64 24.72
CA GLN A 313 -50.74 -2.42 23.51
C GLN A 313 -51.07 -1.58 22.28
N LEU A 314 -50.14 -1.49 21.32
CA LEU A 314 -50.33 -0.80 20.06
C LEU A 314 -49.84 -1.66 18.88
N VAL A 315 -50.31 -1.33 17.68
CA VAL A 315 -49.70 -1.82 16.44
C VAL A 315 -48.67 -0.78 16.01
N LEU A 316 -47.41 -1.19 15.91
CA LEU A 316 -46.31 -0.28 15.55
C LEU A 316 -46.08 -0.28 14.03
N PRO A 317 -45.84 0.88 13.40
CA PRO A 317 -45.30 0.96 12.04
C PRO A 317 -43.84 0.50 11.97
N GLU A 318 -43.34 0.25 10.76
CA GLU A 318 -41.93 -0.14 10.52
C GLU A 318 -40.92 0.93 10.95
N LEU A 319 -41.28 2.21 10.79
CA LEU A 319 -40.48 3.36 11.18
C LEU A 319 -41.26 4.19 12.20
N PRO A 320 -41.29 3.78 13.48
CA PRO A 320 -42.09 4.47 14.50
C PRO A 320 -41.54 5.86 14.82
N ALA A 321 -42.40 6.86 14.73
CA ALA A 321 -42.17 8.23 15.13
C ALA A 321 -43.14 8.59 16.25
N LEU A 322 -42.60 9.04 17.39
CA LEU A 322 -43.38 9.42 18.57
C LEU A 322 -43.07 10.87 18.94
N ARG A 323 -44.12 11.71 19.05
CA ARG A 323 -44.00 13.13 19.40
C ARG A 323 -45.01 13.52 20.46
N LEU A 324 -44.62 14.40 21.36
CA LEU A 324 -45.53 15.05 22.28
C LEU A 324 -45.72 16.51 21.86
N HIS A 325 -46.95 16.93 21.60
CA HIS A 325 -47.25 18.30 21.22
C HIS A 325 -48.58 18.75 21.80
N ALA A 326 -48.64 19.95 22.36
CA ALA A 326 -49.85 20.56 22.93
C ALA A 326 -50.63 19.64 23.91
N GLY A 327 -49.94 18.78 24.66
CA GLY A 327 -50.58 17.82 25.57
C GLY A 327 -51.25 16.64 24.84
N LEU A 328 -50.84 16.33 23.62
CA LEU A 328 -51.27 15.14 22.91
C LEU A 328 -50.05 14.30 22.55
N LEU A 329 -50.17 12.98 22.73
CA LEU A 329 -49.16 12.05 22.27
C LEU A 329 -49.52 11.62 20.86
N LEU A 330 -48.61 11.86 19.92
CA LEU A 330 -48.82 11.62 18.50
C LEU A 330 -47.89 10.50 18.04
N MET A 331 -48.42 9.59 17.24
CA MET A 331 -47.66 8.49 16.64
C MET A 331 -48.06 8.34 15.17
N ASN A 332 -47.13 7.98 14.28
CA ASN A 332 -47.51 7.63 12.91
C ASN A 332 -48.33 6.33 12.86
N SER A 333 -49.30 6.29 11.95
CA SER A 333 -50.19 5.14 11.76
C SER A 333 -49.45 3.93 11.20
N ALA A 334 -49.81 2.73 11.67
CA ALA A 334 -49.21 1.48 11.22
C ALA A 334 -49.54 1.12 9.76
N THR A 335 -50.75 1.48 9.31
CA THR A 335 -51.32 0.94 8.06
C THR A 335 -51.67 1.99 7.01
N GLY A 336 -51.60 3.28 7.35
CA GLY A 336 -52.08 4.35 6.47
C GLY A 336 -51.24 5.63 6.51
N PRO A 337 -51.58 6.61 5.65
CA PRO A 337 -50.94 7.91 5.64
C PRO A 337 -51.56 8.81 6.73
N GLY A 338 -51.43 8.41 8.00
CA GLY A 338 -52.09 9.09 9.11
C GLY A 338 -51.22 9.23 10.35
N VAL A 339 -51.63 10.13 11.25
CA VAL A 339 -51.06 10.32 12.58
C VAL A 339 -52.12 10.01 13.62
N SER A 340 -51.89 8.98 14.41
CA SER A 340 -52.73 8.58 15.54
C SER A 340 -52.54 9.55 16.71
N VAL A 341 -53.66 10.02 17.27
CA VAL A 341 -53.69 10.86 18.46
C VAL A 341 -54.02 10.01 19.68
N LEU A 342 -53.10 9.94 20.62
CA LEU A 342 -53.16 9.06 21.79
C LEU A 342 -53.23 9.86 23.09
N ARG A 343 -53.94 9.31 24.07
CA ARG A 343 -53.94 9.82 25.46
C ARG A 343 -52.65 9.46 26.18
N TYR A 344 -52.12 10.40 26.97
CA TYR A 344 -50.89 10.22 27.75
C TYR A 344 -51.12 10.20 29.28
N ASP A 345 -52.37 10.42 29.72
CA ASP A 345 -52.76 10.35 31.13
C ASP A 345 -52.78 8.90 31.65
N ASP A 346 -52.58 8.71 32.95
CA ASP A 346 -52.39 7.38 33.54
C ASP A 346 -53.64 6.50 33.46
N THR A 347 -54.83 7.11 33.46
CA THR A 347 -56.11 6.37 33.53
C THR A 347 -56.54 5.77 32.20
N ALA A 348 -56.14 6.38 31.10
CA ALA A 348 -56.54 5.99 29.75
C ALA A 348 -55.32 5.97 28.81
N PHE A 349 -54.16 5.61 29.36
CA PHE A 349 -52.90 5.68 28.66
C PHE A 349 -52.92 4.85 27.36
N GLY A 350 -52.53 5.47 26.24
CA GLY A 350 -52.46 4.84 24.93
C GLY A 350 -53.81 4.61 24.25
N GLU A 351 -54.94 5.03 24.83
CA GLU A 351 -56.22 5.05 24.12
C GLU A 351 -56.15 6.04 22.95
N GLN A 352 -56.55 5.58 21.77
CA GLN A 352 -56.61 6.41 20.58
C GLN A 352 -57.86 7.29 20.63
N LEU A 353 -57.64 8.60 20.58
CA LEU A 353 -58.69 9.62 20.52
C LEU A 353 -59.16 9.87 19.09
N ASP A 354 -58.22 9.91 18.16
CA ASP A 354 -58.46 10.30 16.78
C ASP A 354 -57.34 9.78 15.85
N GLU A 355 -57.55 9.89 14.55
CA GLU A 355 -56.54 9.67 13.51
C GLU A 355 -56.62 10.77 12.45
N ILE A 356 -55.52 11.51 12.31
CA ILE A 356 -55.42 12.58 11.32
C ILE A 356 -54.91 11.99 10.02
N LEU A 357 -55.78 11.94 9.00
CA LEU A 357 -55.42 11.45 7.67
C LEU A 357 -54.73 12.55 6.84
N LEU A 358 -53.58 12.21 6.27
CA LEU A 358 -52.72 13.12 5.51
C LEU A 358 -52.68 12.70 4.05
N VAL A 359 -53.51 13.34 3.22
CA VAL A 359 -53.68 12.96 1.82
C VAL A 359 -53.44 14.15 0.88
N PRO A 360 -52.22 14.73 0.86
CA PRO A 360 -51.94 15.87 0.00
C PRO A 360 -51.90 15.43 -1.48
N PRO A 361 -52.43 16.23 -2.44
CA PRO A 361 -52.54 15.81 -3.85
C PRO A 361 -51.23 15.32 -4.49
N PRO A 362 -50.06 15.94 -4.22
CA PRO A 362 -48.80 15.43 -4.78
C PRO A 362 -48.38 14.07 -4.20
N ALA A 363 -48.71 13.77 -2.94
CA ALA A 363 -48.42 12.45 -2.34
C ALA A 363 -49.24 11.34 -2.99
N VAL A 364 -50.50 11.62 -3.34
CA VAL A 364 -51.35 10.64 -4.06
C VAL A 364 -50.76 10.33 -5.42
N THR A 365 -50.32 11.36 -6.14
CA THR A 365 -49.68 11.21 -7.46
C THR A 365 -48.38 10.42 -7.37
N ALA A 366 -47.59 10.67 -6.33
CA ALA A 366 -46.34 9.97 -6.05
C ALA A 366 -46.52 8.64 -5.29
N THR A 367 -47.76 8.22 -5.02
CA THR A 367 -48.11 7.00 -4.26
C THR A 367 -47.49 6.92 -2.85
N HIS A 368 -47.19 8.07 -2.24
CA HIS A 368 -46.68 8.13 -0.87
C HIS A 368 -47.83 7.86 0.12
N SER A 369 -47.86 6.67 0.71
CA SER A 369 -49.00 6.12 1.45
C SER A 369 -48.71 5.78 2.91
N ARG A 370 -47.52 6.11 3.40
CA ARG A 370 -47.10 5.91 4.80
C ARG A 370 -46.45 7.17 5.35
N VAL A 371 -46.65 7.45 6.63
CA VAL A 371 -45.95 8.52 7.36
C VAL A 371 -44.64 7.96 7.93
N GLY A 372 -43.51 8.60 7.61
CA GLY A 372 -42.20 8.23 8.11
C GLY A 372 -41.83 8.93 9.43
N ASP A 373 -41.83 10.25 9.41
CA ASP A 373 -41.53 11.14 10.54
C ASP A 373 -42.36 12.42 10.41
N PHE A 374 -42.58 13.09 11.53
CA PHE A 374 -43.30 14.36 11.57
C PHE A 374 -42.85 15.20 12.75
N LEU A 375 -42.94 16.52 12.61
CA LEU A 375 -42.69 17.46 13.70
C LEU A 375 -43.43 18.78 13.50
N PHE A 376 -43.62 19.51 14.60
CA PHE A 376 -44.10 20.88 14.57
C PHE A 376 -42.91 21.85 14.64
N SER A 377 -42.78 22.73 13.65
CA SER A 377 -41.72 23.76 13.59
C SER A 377 -42.17 24.97 12.80
N GLY A 378 -41.79 26.17 13.24
CA GLY A 378 -42.11 27.42 12.55
C GLY A 378 -43.61 27.71 12.43
N GLY A 379 -44.45 27.12 13.29
CA GLY A 379 -45.91 27.25 13.25
C GLY A 379 -46.64 26.23 12.35
N ASN A 380 -45.90 25.34 11.69
CA ASN A 380 -46.43 24.36 10.74
C ASN A 380 -46.03 22.94 11.12
N TRP A 381 -46.84 21.98 10.68
CA TRP A 381 -46.52 20.55 10.72
C TRP A 381 -45.73 20.16 9.48
N TRP A 382 -44.56 19.59 9.71
CA TRP A 382 -43.70 18.99 8.70
C TRP A 382 -43.88 17.48 8.76
N VAL A 383 -44.20 16.87 7.63
CA VAL A 383 -44.48 15.43 7.57
C VAL A 383 -43.74 14.80 6.40
N THR A 384 -43.01 13.73 6.65
CA THR A 384 -42.48 12.88 5.59
C THR A 384 -43.49 11.80 5.24
N LEU A 385 -43.90 11.75 3.98
CA LEU A 385 -44.69 10.65 3.44
C LEU A 385 -43.83 9.83 2.48
N TYR A 386 -43.98 8.51 2.49
CA TYR A 386 -43.21 7.62 1.64
C TYR A 386 -44.05 6.50 1.03
N ASN A 387 -43.56 5.94 -0.08
CA ASN A 387 -44.09 4.74 -0.70
C ASN A 387 -43.34 3.51 -0.11
N PRO A 388 -44.05 2.57 0.55
CA PRO A 388 -43.41 1.38 1.15
C PRO A 388 -42.80 0.41 0.12
N ASP A 389 -43.24 0.42 -1.14
CA ASP A 389 -42.79 -0.52 -2.17
C ASP A 389 -41.41 -0.17 -2.73
N ASN A 390 -41.08 1.13 -2.83
CA ASN A 390 -39.83 1.61 -3.44
C ASN A 390 -39.00 2.53 -2.52
N GLY A 391 -39.55 2.90 -1.35
CA GLY A 391 -38.91 3.80 -0.38
C GLY A 391 -38.84 5.27 -0.82
N SER A 392 -39.46 5.67 -1.94
CA SER A 392 -39.49 7.07 -2.36
C SER A 392 -40.25 7.91 -1.33
N ALA A 393 -39.72 9.08 -1.01
CA ALA A 393 -40.29 9.94 0.02
C ALA A 393 -40.61 11.34 -0.52
N GLY A 394 -41.36 12.10 0.26
CA GLY A 394 -41.57 13.54 0.07
C GLY A 394 -41.78 14.22 1.41
N LEU A 395 -41.45 15.51 1.47
CA LEU A 395 -41.67 16.33 2.65
C LEU A 395 -42.81 17.31 2.38
N TYR A 396 -43.82 17.27 3.24
CA TYR A 396 -45.07 17.99 3.08
C TYR A 396 -45.28 18.90 4.27
N LEU A 397 -45.81 20.10 3.99
CA LEU A 397 -46.10 21.12 4.96
C LEU A 397 -47.61 21.22 5.17
N PHE A 398 -48.02 21.25 6.43
CA PHE A 398 -49.39 21.44 6.86
C PHE A 398 -49.46 22.57 7.88
N ASP A 399 -50.58 23.28 7.95
CA ASP A 399 -50.79 24.29 8.99
C ASP A 399 -51.03 23.66 10.36
N SER A 400 -51.23 24.47 11.39
CA SER A 400 -51.51 24.00 12.75
C SER A 400 -52.81 23.19 12.91
N GLN A 401 -53.71 23.24 11.91
CA GLN A 401 -54.96 22.48 11.83
C GLN A 401 -54.87 21.28 10.87
N TRP A 402 -53.64 20.88 10.49
CA TRP A 402 -53.35 19.77 9.58
C TRP A 402 -53.92 19.96 8.16
N GLN A 403 -54.19 21.19 7.72
CA GLN A 403 -54.53 21.48 6.33
C GLN A 403 -53.25 21.55 5.49
N TYR A 404 -53.26 20.91 4.34
CA TYR A 404 -52.12 20.90 3.43
C TYR A 404 -51.82 22.31 2.91
N LEU A 405 -50.55 22.72 3.03
CA LEU A 405 -50.05 24.00 2.56
C LEU A 405 -49.22 23.84 1.28
N ASP A 406 -48.14 23.06 1.35
CA ASP A 406 -47.17 22.94 0.26
C ASP A 406 -46.31 21.66 0.37
N GLN A 407 -45.53 21.38 -0.68
CA GLN A 407 -44.51 20.34 -0.70
C GLN A 407 -43.12 20.96 -0.75
N ALA A 408 -42.26 20.61 0.20
CA ALA A 408 -40.88 21.06 0.22
C ALA A 408 -40.06 20.33 -0.87
N ALA A 409 -39.25 21.09 -1.61
CA ALA A 409 -38.40 20.56 -2.66
C ALA A 409 -37.17 19.83 -2.08
N LEU A 410 -37.22 18.50 -2.04
CA LEU A 410 -36.11 17.61 -1.69
C LEU A 410 -35.57 16.92 -2.94
N GLY A 411 -34.25 16.72 -3.04
CA GLY A 411 -33.63 16.00 -4.16
C GLY A 411 -33.74 14.48 -4.04
N ASN A 412 -34.60 13.84 -4.84
CA ASN A 412 -34.82 12.37 -4.87
C ASN A 412 -34.76 11.68 -3.49
N PRO A 413 -35.53 12.17 -2.50
CA PRO A 413 -35.41 11.66 -1.14
C PRO A 413 -35.98 10.24 -1.02
N SER A 414 -35.41 9.48 -0.09
CA SER A 414 -35.92 8.16 0.27
C SER A 414 -35.84 7.98 1.78
N VAL A 415 -36.71 7.13 2.33
CA VAL A 415 -36.66 6.81 3.76
C VAL A 415 -35.39 6.04 4.16
N PRO A 416 -34.92 6.19 5.41
CA PRO A 416 -35.47 7.05 6.46
C PRO A 416 -35.09 8.52 6.27
N LEU A 417 -36.08 9.42 6.41
CA LEU A 417 -35.87 10.86 6.53
C LEU A 417 -36.17 11.25 7.97
N THR A 418 -35.19 11.79 8.69
CA THR A 418 -35.42 12.27 10.06
C THR A 418 -35.51 13.78 10.08
N LEU A 419 -36.56 14.29 10.72
CA LEU A 419 -36.81 15.71 10.86
C LEU A 419 -36.33 16.19 12.24
N THR A 420 -35.70 17.36 12.29
CA THR A 420 -35.32 18.01 13.55
C THR A 420 -35.72 19.48 13.56
N ASN A 421 -36.37 19.92 14.64
CA ASN A 421 -36.73 21.31 14.85
C ASN A 421 -35.50 22.09 15.28
N TRP A 422 -35.17 23.16 14.55
CA TRP A 422 -34.09 24.10 14.87
C TRP A 422 -34.62 25.54 14.89
N GLY A 423 -35.31 25.90 15.98
CA GLY A 423 -35.90 27.23 16.15
C GLY A 423 -37.14 27.40 15.28
N ASP A 424 -37.09 28.33 14.32
CA ASP A 424 -38.11 28.52 13.28
C ASP A 424 -37.82 27.72 12.00
N LYS A 425 -36.72 26.95 12.00
CA LYS A 425 -36.25 26.17 10.85
C LYS A 425 -36.44 24.67 11.08
N THR A 426 -36.45 23.94 9.97
CA THR A 426 -36.51 22.47 9.98
C THR A 426 -35.26 21.93 9.30
N LEU A 427 -34.54 21.06 10.01
CA LEU A 427 -33.42 20.30 9.46
C LEU A 427 -33.92 18.93 9.01
N VAL A 428 -33.47 18.52 7.82
CA VAL A 428 -33.79 17.22 7.23
C VAL A 428 -32.50 16.45 7.03
N ASN A 429 -32.44 15.24 7.60
CA ASN A 429 -31.35 14.30 7.38
C ASN A 429 -31.85 13.12 6.54
N ASP A 430 -31.19 12.87 5.41
CA ASP A 430 -31.45 11.74 4.52
C ASP A 430 -30.54 10.53 4.78
N GLY A 431 -29.62 10.65 5.75
CA GLY A 431 -28.67 9.62 6.14
C GLY A 431 -27.62 9.28 5.09
N ARG A 432 -27.56 9.99 3.96
CA ARG A 432 -26.62 9.71 2.84
C ARG A 432 -25.47 10.70 2.78
N GLY A 433 -25.68 11.91 3.26
CA GLY A 433 -24.73 13.01 3.21
C GLY A 433 -24.19 13.45 4.57
N ILE A 434 -23.18 14.31 4.51
CA ILE A 434 -22.67 15.08 5.65
C ILE A 434 -23.36 16.44 5.83
N ALA A 435 -24.13 16.86 4.83
CA ALA A 435 -24.90 18.09 4.84
C ALA A 435 -26.34 17.79 5.23
N LEU A 436 -26.93 18.62 6.08
CA LEU A 436 -28.34 18.56 6.43
C LEU A 436 -29.10 19.63 5.66
N GLU A 437 -30.14 19.23 4.93
CA GLU A 437 -30.97 20.19 4.22
C GLU A 437 -31.74 21.05 5.23
N ARG A 438 -31.81 22.35 4.96
CA ARG A 438 -32.41 23.33 5.87
C ARG A 438 -33.58 24.02 5.19
N PHE A 439 -34.70 24.06 5.88
CA PHE A 439 -35.92 24.72 5.42
C PHE A 439 -36.35 25.81 6.40
N ASN A 440 -36.81 26.93 5.86
CA ASN A 440 -37.46 27.96 6.64
C ASN A 440 -38.91 27.55 6.98
N SER A 441 -39.59 28.35 7.81
CA SER A 441 -40.97 28.06 8.25
C SER A 441 -42.00 27.95 7.13
N SER A 442 -41.73 28.53 5.95
CA SER A 442 -42.66 28.53 4.81
C SER A 442 -42.38 27.45 3.76
N GLY A 443 -41.49 26.48 4.01
CA GLY A 443 -41.15 25.46 3.01
C GLY A 443 -39.99 25.83 2.07
N GLY A 444 -39.43 27.03 2.21
CA GLY A 444 -38.34 27.52 1.37
C GLY A 444 -37.00 26.87 1.73
N VAL A 445 -36.28 26.40 0.70
CA VAL A 445 -34.92 25.83 0.83
C VAL A 445 -33.93 26.93 1.23
N GLU A 446 -33.14 26.67 2.27
CA GLU A 446 -32.01 27.50 2.67
C GLU A 446 -30.68 26.78 2.43
N VAL A 447 -29.56 27.49 2.68
CA VAL A 447 -28.22 26.88 2.65
C VAL A 447 -28.16 25.71 3.65
N PRO A 448 -27.77 24.50 3.21
CA PRO A 448 -27.64 23.33 4.07
C PRO A 448 -26.71 23.58 5.25
N LEU A 449 -26.99 22.94 6.39
CA LEU A 449 -26.09 22.94 7.52
C LEU A 449 -24.95 21.94 7.24
N THR A 450 -23.72 22.45 7.16
CA THR A 450 -22.51 21.64 7.05
C THR A 450 -21.61 21.85 8.27
N SER A 451 -20.76 20.88 8.56
CA SER A 451 -19.83 20.92 9.68
C SER A 451 -18.40 20.73 9.19
N ALA A 452 -17.60 21.80 9.26
CA ALA A 452 -16.18 21.76 8.89
C ALA A 452 -15.37 20.65 9.60
N PRO A 453 -15.53 20.37 10.92
CA PRO A 453 -14.82 19.25 11.54
C PRO A 453 -15.29 17.88 11.04
N LEU A 454 -16.56 17.74 10.64
CA LEU A 454 -17.05 16.52 10.00
C LEU A 454 -16.44 16.32 8.61
N GLU A 455 -16.36 17.38 7.79
CA GLU A 455 -15.69 17.35 6.48
C GLU A 455 -14.23 16.91 6.62
N ALA A 456 -13.50 17.48 7.59
CA ALA A 456 -12.12 17.11 7.90
C ALA A 456 -12.00 15.62 8.30
N LEU A 457 -12.93 15.10 9.12
CA LEU A 457 -12.94 13.69 9.50
C LEU A 457 -13.16 12.77 8.29
N VAL A 458 -14.09 13.13 7.40
CA VAL A 458 -14.36 12.36 6.18
C VAL A 458 -13.11 12.33 5.29
N ASP A 459 -12.46 13.48 5.09
CA ASP A 459 -11.28 13.58 4.25
C ASP A 459 -10.07 12.84 4.85
N GLU A 460 -9.87 12.91 6.17
CA GLU A 460 -8.84 12.14 6.86
C GLU A 460 -9.08 10.63 6.70
N SER A 461 -10.32 10.17 6.88
CA SER A 461 -10.67 8.76 6.71
C SER A 461 -10.42 8.26 5.27
N ARG A 462 -10.74 9.09 4.28
CA ARG A 462 -10.49 8.80 2.86
C ARG A 462 -9.00 8.76 2.55
N LEU A 463 -8.23 9.71 3.05
CA LEU A 463 -6.78 9.76 2.86
C LEU A 463 -6.11 8.53 3.48
N ARG A 464 -6.46 8.19 4.73
CA ARG A 464 -5.93 7.02 5.43
C ARG A 464 -6.21 5.73 4.65
N ASN A 465 -7.45 5.55 4.19
CA ASN A 465 -7.83 4.36 3.41
C ASN A 465 -7.07 4.31 2.07
N ARG A 466 -6.89 5.44 1.38
CA ARG A 466 -6.07 5.50 0.15
C ARG A 466 -4.60 5.16 0.40
N LEU A 467 -4.01 5.67 1.48
CA LEU A 467 -2.61 5.40 1.83
C LEU A 467 -2.41 3.94 2.20
N LEU A 468 -3.32 3.35 2.97
CA LEU A 468 -3.26 1.93 3.33
C LEU A 468 -3.42 1.02 2.11
N ASP A 469 -4.37 1.30 1.22
CA ASP A 469 -4.52 0.56 -0.04
C ASP A 469 -3.26 0.69 -0.91
N SER A 470 -2.70 1.89 -1.02
CA SER A 470 -1.45 2.13 -1.75
C SER A 470 -0.27 1.37 -1.13
N ALA A 471 -0.17 1.34 0.20
CA ALA A 471 0.88 0.62 0.92
C ALA A 471 0.78 -0.89 0.71
N TRP A 472 -0.44 -1.45 0.75
CA TRP A 472 -0.69 -2.85 0.45
C TRP A 472 -0.27 -3.20 -0.97
N ARG A 473 -0.71 -2.43 -1.96
CA ARG A 473 -0.35 -2.66 -3.37
C ARG A 473 1.15 -2.56 -3.58
N ALA A 474 1.81 -1.54 -3.02
CA ALA A 474 3.26 -1.38 -3.12
C ALA A 474 4.01 -2.57 -2.48
N GLY A 475 3.56 -3.04 -1.31
CA GLY A 475 4.14 -4.21 -0.64
C GLY A 475 4.01 -5.49 -1.46
N LEU A 476 2.82 -5.75 -2.01
CA LEU A 476 2.54 -6.92 -2.85
C LEU A 476 3.35 -6.88 -4.15
N VAL A 477 3.38 -5.74 -4.84
CA VAL A 477 4.20 -5.54 -6.05
C VAL A 477 5.69 -5.74 -5.73
N GLY A 478 6.16 -5.18 -4.62
CA GLY A 478 7.55 -5.36 -4.17
C GLY A 478 7.94 -6.83 -3.97
N LEU A 479 7.06 -7.61 -3.35
CA LEU A 479 7.27 -9.06 -3.16
C LEU A 479 7.22 -9.85 -4.47
N ALA A 480 6.29 -9.52 -5.36
CA ALA A 480 6.20 -10.14 -6.68
C ALA A 480 7.48 -9.87 -7.51
N LEU A 481 8.00 -8.65 -7.46
CA LEU A 481 9.26 -8.29 -8.11
C LEU A 481 10.45 -9.00 -7.49
N LEU A 482 10.52 -9.06 -6.16
CA LEU A 482 11.58 -9.78 -5.45
C LEU A 482 11.58 -11.26 -5.84
N ALA A 483 10.42 -11.90 -5.92
CA ALA A 483 10.28 -13.28 -6.37
C ALA A 483 10.77 -13.44 -7.82
N LEU A 484 10.27 -12.59 -8.73
CA LEU A 484 10.62 -12.63 -10.15
C LEU A 484 12.13 -12.46 -10.38
N LEU A 485 12.73 -11.44 -9.75
CA LEU A 485 14.17 -11.17 -9.86
C LEU A 485 15.00 -12.29 -9.24
N SER A 486 14.56 -12.86 -8.13
CA SER A 486 15.25 -13.98 -7.48
C SER A 486 15.21 -15.25 -8.33
N PHE A 487 14.07 -15.59 -8.93
CA PHE A 487 13.97 -16.74 -9.83
C PHE A 487 14.70 -16.52 -11.15
N ALA A 488 14.62 -15.33 -11.74
CA ALA A 488 15.39 -14.98 -12.94
C ALA A 488 16.90 -15.06 -12.67
N GLY A 489 17.36 -14.54 -11.53
CA GLY A 489 18.74 -14.66 -11.08
C GLY A 489 19.15 -16.10 -10.81
N ALA A 490 18.30 -16.90 -10.16
CA ALA A 490 18.56 -18.32 -9.91
C ALA A 490 18.68 -19.11 -11.22
N TYR A 491 17.81 -18.83 -12.19
CA TYR A 491 17.85 -19.43 -13.52
C TYR A 491 19.12 -19.04 -14.28
N LEU A 492 19.52 -17.77 -14.23
CA LEU A 492 20.78 -17.31 -14.83
C LEU A 492 22.00 -18.01 -14.21
N GLN A 493 22.04 -18.12 -12.88
CA GLN A 493 23.12 -18.82 -12.18
C GLN A 493 23.11 -20.33 -12.45
N HIS A 494 21.93 -20.92 -12.67
CA HIS A 494 21.80 -22.31 -13.07
C HIS A 494 22.34 -22.53 -14.50
N LEU A 495 22.00 -21.67 -15.45
CA LEU A 495 22.60 -21.68 -16.79
C LEU A 495 24.11 -21.52 -16.73
N ARG A 496 24.61 -20.59 -15.92
CA ARG A 496 26.05 -20.39 -15.68
C ARG A 496 26.74 -21.66 -15.17
N HIS A 497 26.12 -22.38 -14.24
CA HIS A 497 26.64 -23.67 -13.81
C HIS A 497 26.68 -24.70 -14.94
N LEU A 498 25.62 -24.80 -15.77
CA LEU A 498 25.58 -25.75 -16.89
C LEU A 498 26.66 -25.46 -17.95
N VAL A 499 26.83 -24.20 -18.32
CA VAL A 499 27.82 -23.77 -19.32
C VAL A 499 29.24 -24.08 -18.84
N TYR A 500 29.56 -23.71 -17.60
CA TYR A 500 30.94 -23.80 -17.10
C TYR A 500 31.31 -25.13 -16.44
N ARG A 501 30.35 -26.04 -16.26
CA ARG A 501 30.62 -27.42 -15.81
C ARG A 501 31.32 -28.25 -16.88
N ALA A 502 31.05 -27.98 -18.16
CA ALA A 502 31.51 -28.80 -19.29
C ALA A 502 32.83 -28.31 -19.91
N THR A 503 33.24 -27.06 -19.66
CA THR A 503 34.38 -26.43 -20.35
C THR A 503 35.63 -26.36 -19.48
N HIS A 504 36.72 -26.92 -19.99
CA HIS A 504 38.06 -26.76 -19.43
C HIS A 504 38.75 -25.59 -20.14
N GLU A 505 38.77 -24.42 -19.50
CA GLU A 505 39.40 -23.24 -20.09
C GLU A 505 40.92 -23.33 -19.98
N ARG A 506 41.61 -22.89 -21.02
CA ARG A 506 43.06 -22.86 -21.08
C ARG A 506 43.55 -21.45 -20.73
N GLY A 507 44.83 -21.31 -20.39
CA GLY A 507 45.45 -20.00 -20.32
C GLY A 507 45.81 -19.52 -21.72
N ALA A 508 45.80 -18.21 -21.95
CA ALA A 508 46.31 -17.65 -23.19
C ALA A 508 47.82 -17.89 -23.33
N GLU A 509 48.26 -18.31 -24.51
CA GLU A 509 49.67 -18.35 -24.89
C GLU A 509 50.25 -16.92 -24.93
N PRO A 510 51.53 -16.70 -24.58
CA PRO A 510 52.15 -15.38 -24.66
C PRO A 510 52.10 -14.83 -26.08
N VAL A 511 51.58 -13.61 -26.25
CA VAL A 511 51.41 -12.99 -27.56
C VAL A 511 52.73 -12.51 -28.17
N ASP A 512 53.76 -12.30 -27.35
CA ASP A 512 55.03 -11.65 -27.73
C ASP A 512 55.75 -12.36 -28.89
N ASP A 513 55.66 -13.69 -28.95
CA ASP A 513 56.29 -14.49 -30.00
C ASP A 513 55.51 -14.49 -31.34
N LEU A 514 54.26 -14.02 -31.33
CA LEU A 514 53.34 -14.03 -32.48
C LEU A 514 53.12 -12.63 -33.05
N LEU A 515 53.63 -11.58 -32.38
CA LEU A 515 53.35 -10.19 -32.72
C LEU A 515 53.66 -9.86 -34.18
N ASP A 516 54.75 -10.39 -34.73
CA ASP A 516 55.22 -10.07 -36.09
C ASP A 516 54.34 -10.68 -37.20
N ASP A 517 53.62 -11.76 -36.90
CA ASP A 517 52.82 -12.51 -37.86
C ASP A 517 51.31 -12.22 -37.79
N VAL A 518 50.87 -11.41 -36.83
CA VAL A 518 49.44 -11.06 -36.67
C VAL A 518 49.03 -9.97 -37.67
N GLN A 519 47.97 -10.26 -38.43
CA GLN A 519 47.27 -9.28 -39.26
C GLN A 519 46.05 -8.74 -38.51
N TRP A 520 46.02 -7.44 -38.24
CA TRP A 520 44.92 -6.80 -37.50
C TRP A 520 43.75 -6.41 -38.41
N ILE A 521 42.53 -6.64 -37.92
CA ILE A 521 41.31 -6.22 -38.59
C ILE A 521 40.99 -4.77 -38.19
N SER A 522 40.69 -3.93 -39.18
CA SER A 522 40.37 -2.54 -38.98
C SER A 522 39.00 -2.33 -38.33
N ALA A 523 38.89 -1.35 -37.45
CA ALA A 523 37.61 -0.93 -36.87
C ALA A 523 36.70 -0.35 -37.96
N ALA A 524 35.38 -0.51 -37.80
CA ALA A 524 34.42 -0.03 -38.78
C ALA A 524 34.56 1.50 -39.01
N PRO A 525 34.65 1.96 -40.27
CA PRO A 525 34.82 3.38 -40.56
C PRO A 525 33.63 4.19 -40.04
N GLY A 526 33.92 5.26 -39.29
CA GLY A 526 32.88 6.17 -38.77
C GLY A 526 31.97 5.57 -37.68
N ARG A 527 32.36 4.47 -37.01
CA ARG A 527 31.58 3.83 -35.92
C ARG A 527 31.05 4.84 -34.89
N GLU A 528 31.92 5.70 -34.38
CA GLU A 528 31.57 6.68 -33.34
C GLU A 528 30.51 7.69 -33.85
N LYS A 529 30.68 8.19 -35.07
CA LYS A 529 29.72 9.11 -35.70
C LYS A 529 28.36 8.43 -35.86
N THR A 530 28.33 7.20 -36.37
CA THR A 530 27.09 6.43 -36.57
C THR A 530 26.34 6.16 -35.26
N LEU A 531 27.06 5.76 -34.20
CA LEU A 531 26.46 5.50 -32.89
C LEU A 531 25.98 6.78 -32.21
N ARG A 532 26.71 7.89 -32.35
CA ARG A 532 26.30 9.20 -31.83
C ARG A 532 25.04 9.72 -32.53
N THR A 533 24.95 9.60 -33.86
CA THR A 533 23.73 9.97 -34.61
C THR A 533 22.53 9.14 -34.18
N ARG A 534 22.71 7.82 -33.97
CA ARG A 534 21.64 6.95 -33.45
C ARG A 534 21.19 7.38 -32.06
N LEU A 535 22.12 7.69 -31.16
CA LEU A 535 21.80 8.17 -29.82
C LEU A 535 21.00 9.47 -29.85
N MET A 536 21.39 10.42 -30.71
CA MET A 536 20.63 11.67 -30.91
C MET A 536 19.24 11.41 -31.49
N SER A 537 19.10 10.53 -32.48
CA SER A 537 17.80 10.19 -33.07
C SER A 537 16.86 9.53 -32.06
N TYR A 538 17.39 8.64 -31.20
CA TYR A 538 16.62 8.04 -30.12
C TYR A 538 16.18 9.08 -29.08
N GLY A 539 17.08 9.99 -28.69
CA GLY A 539 16.75 11.10 -27.78
C GLY A 539 15.63 11.98 -28.32
N GLY A 540 15.65 12.30 -29.62
CA GLY A 540 14.58 13.04 -30.29
C GLY A 540 13.24 12.31 -30.29
N LEU A 541 13.26 11.00 -30.60
CA LEU A 541 12.06 10.15 -30.57
C LEU A 541 11.48 10.05 -29.14
N ALA A 542 12.33 9.82 -28.14
CA ALA A 542 11.93 9.73 -26.74
C ALA A 542 11.30 11.05 -26.25
N LEU A 543 11.89 12.19 -26.61
CA LEU A 543 11.34 13.51 -26.30
C LEU A 543 9.96 13.72 -26.96
N ALA A 544 9.82 13.34 -28.24
CA ALA A 544 8.54 13.44 -28.94
C ALA A 544 7.44 12.60 -28.26
N LEU A 545 7.75 11.37 -27.83
CA LEU A 545 6.82 10.51 -27.09
C LEU A 545 6.41 11.11 -25.75
N VAL A 546 7.35 11.72 -25.01
CA VAL A 546 7.05 12.41 -23.75
C VAL A 546 6.14 13.61 -23.99
N LEU A 547 6.41 14.42 -25.03
CA LEU A 547 5.56 15.56 -25.38
C LEU A 547 4.14 15.14 -25.78
N ILE A 548 4.00 14.06 -26.55
CA ILE A 548 2.68 13.47 -26.88
C ILE A 548 1.97 13.02 -25.61
N ALA A 549 2.67 12.36 -24.68
CA ALA A 549 2.09 11.89 -23.43
C ALA A 549 1.61 13.04 -22.53
N VAL A 550 2.36 14.14 -22.46
CA VAL A 550 1.93 15.38 -21.78
C VAL A 550 0.70 15.98 -22.47
N GLY A 551 0.68 16.02 -23.80
CA GLY A 551 -0.47 16.52 -24.58
C GLY A 551 -1.74 15.70 -24.36
N GLN A 552 -1.60 14.39 -24.11
CA GLN A 552 -2.70 13.47 -23.78
C GLN A 552 -3.10 13.49 -22.29
N ARG A 553 -2.50 14.36 -21.47
CA ARG A 553 -2.80 14.51 -20.03
C ARG A 553 -2.64 13.22 -19.22
N LEU A 554 -1.62 12.40 -19.52
CA LEU A 554 -1.32 11.22 -18.71
C LEU A 554 -0.99 11.60 -17.25
N GLY A 555 -1.35 10.71 -16.31
CA GLY A 555 -1.10 10.91 -14.89
C GLY A 555 0.40 10.87 -14.54
N ALA A 556 0.79 11.47 -13.41
CA ALA A 556 2.19 11.59 -13.00
C ALA A 556 2.94 10.23 -12.92
N VAL A 557 2.27 9.19 -12.43
CA VAL A 557 2.82 7.83 -12.36
C VAL A 557 3.06 7.26 -13.76
N GLN A 558 2.13 7.46 -14.70
CA GLN A 558 2.29 6.98 -16.07
C GLN A 558 3.45 7.67 -16.79
N LEU A 559 3.59 8.98 -16.56
CA LEU A 559 4.70 9.77 -17.12
C LEU A 559 6.05 9.31 -16.56
N ALA A 560 6.13 9.06 -15.25
CA ALA A 560 7.34 8.53 -14.61
C ALA A 560 7.71 7.13 -15.13
N ALA A 561 6.72 6.25 -15.34
CA ALA A 561 6.95 4.93 -15.92
C ALA A 561 7.46 5.03 -17.36
N LEU A 562 6.87 5.90 -18.18
CA LEU A 562 7.30 6.15 -19.55
C LEU A 562 8.76 6.66 -19.61
N LEU A 563 9.11 7.63 -18.76
CA LEU A 563 10.47 8.15 -18.67
C LEU A 563 11.47 7.06 -18.30
N LEU A 564 11.13 6.24 -17.29
CA LEU A 564 11.97 5.13 -16.86
C LEU A 564 12.19 4.11 -17.98
N PHE A 565 11.12 3.74 -18.69
CA PHE A 565 11.18 2.84 -19.85
C PHE A 565 12.08 3.40 -20.97
N LEU A 566 11.97 4.69 -21.28
CA LEU A 566 12.76 5.35 -22.33
C LEU A 566 14.22 5.59 -21.93
N LEU A 567 14.52 5.79 -20.65
CA LEU A 567 15.91 5.99 -20.17
C LEU A 567 16.78 4.76 -20.38
N GLY A 568 16.21 3.56 -20.22
CA GLY A 568 16.94 2.29 -20.34
C GLY A 568 17.68 2.11 -21.66
N PRO A 569 16.98 2.09 -22.81
CA PRO A 569 17.62 1.96 -24.12
C PRO A 569 18.58 3.13 -24.44
N GLY A 570 18.29 4.33 -23.93
CA GLY A 570 19.19 5.48 -24.08
C GLY A 570 20.54 5.27 -23.38
N ILE A 571 20.51 4.84 -22.11
CA ILE A 571 21.72 4.51 -21.34
C ILE A 571 22.45 3.30 -21.97
N ALA A 572 21.70 2.28 -22.40
CA ALA A 572 22.23 1.10 -23.05
C ALA A 572 23.01 1.46 -24.32
N LEU A 573 22.45 2.32 -25.18
CA LEU A 573 23.10 2.79 -26.40
C LEU A 573 24.32 3.67 -26.08
N ALA A 574 24.24 4.51 -25.04
CA ALA A 574 25.38 5.32 -24.59
C ALA A 574 26.56 4.47 -24.09
N ILE A 575 26.30 3.38 -23.38
CA ILE A 575 27.34 2.42 -22.94
C ILE A 575 28.03 1.80 -24.15
N VAL A 576 27.25 1.33 -25.13
CA VAL A 576 27.80 0.71 -26.35
C VAL A 576 28.60 1.73 -27.17
N ALA A 577 28.13 2.97 -27.27
CA ALA A 577 28.81 4.06 -27.99
C ALA A 577 30.15 4.45 -27.36
N ARG A 578 30.27 4.39 -26.02
CA ARG A 578 31.51 4.70 -25.29
C ARG A 578 32.49 3.52 -25.20
N SER A 579 32.02 2.30 -25.43
CA SER A 579 32.86 1.09 -25.33
C SER A 579 33.75 0.90 -26.57
N SER A 580 35.01 0.51 -26.36
CA SER A 580 35.89 0.06 -27.45
C SER A 580 35.30 -1.21 -28.09
N ALA A 581 35.60 -1.47 -29.37
CA ALA A 581 35.11 -2.68 -30.06
C ALA A 581 35.92 -3.93 -29.68
N GLY A 582 37.04 -3.75 -28.99
CA GLY A 582 38.09 -4.76 -28.89
C GLY A 582 38.96 -4.78 -30.15
N HIS A 583 39.76 -5.84 -30.30
CA HIS A 583 40.63 -6.05 -31.45
C HIS A 583 40.57 -7.51 -31.91
N ILE A 584 40.66 -7.72 -33.23
CA ILE A 584 40.75 -9.05 -33.84
C ILE A 584 42.06 -9.10 -34.63
N GLY A 585 42.89 -10.10 -34.32
CA GLY A 585 44.09 -10.44 -35.08
C GLY A 585 43.96 -11.81 -35.72
N VAL A 586 44.50 -11.97 -36.92
CA VAL A 586 44.60 -13.25 -37.63
C VAL A 586 46.07 -13.66 -37.70
N SER A 587 46.41 -14.86 -37.22
CA SER A 587 47.76 -15.43 -37.30
C SER A 587 47.67 -16.88 -37.82
N GLY A 588 47.99 -17.06 -39.10
CA GLY A 588 47.83 -18.34 -39.79
C GLY A 588 46.38 -18.86 -39.74
N GLN A 589 46.18 -20.02 -39.09
CA GLN A 589 44.87 -20.67 -38.88
C GLN A 589 44.26 -20.36 -37.50
N ARG A 590 44.79 -19.38 -36.78
CA ARG A 590 44.35 -19.00 -35.43
C ARG A 590 43.87 -17.54 -35.40
N LEU A 591 42.90 -17.29 -34.53
CA LEU A 591 42.41 -15.96 -34.21
C LEU A 591 42.92 -15.52 -32.85
N LEU A 592 43.36 -14.27 -32.77
CA LEU A 592 43.66 -13.55 -31.56
C LEU A 592 42.48 -12.61 -31.28
N LEU A 593 41.73 -12.88 -30.22
CA LEU A 593 40.64 -12.00 -29.78
C LEU A 593 41.12 -11.18 -28.60
N VAL A 594 40.86 -9.87 -28.64
CA VAL A 594 41.12 -8.94 -27.54
C VAL A 594 39.81 -8.26 -27.16
N GLU A 595 39.31 -8.56 -25.97
CA GLU A 595 38.08 -7.95 -25.45
C GLU A 595 38.26 -6.44 -25.21
N PRO A 596 37.19 -5.61 -25.19
CA PRO A 596 37.27 -4.21 -24.78
C PRO A 596 37.98 -3.92 -23.44
N SER A 597 38.08 -4.91 -22.55
CA SER A 597 38.80 -4.86 -21.28
C SER A 597 40.34 -4.93 -21.42
N GLY A 598 40.85 -5.27 -22.61
CA GLY A 598 42.27 -5.54 -22.86
C GLY A 598 42.68 -7.00 -22.61
N THR A 599 41.75 -7.87 -22.24
CA THR A 599 42.03 -9.31 -22.06
C THR A 599 42.11 -10.01 -23.41
N TYR A 600 43.15 -10.80 -23.66
CA TYR A 600 43.33 -11.52 -24.93
C TYR A 600 43.37 -13.03 -24.78
N HIS A 601 42.97 -13.72 -25.85
CA HIS A 601 43.16 -15.16 -26.02
C HIS A 601 43.40 -15.52 -27.49
N LEU A 602 44.24 -16.53 -27.72
CA LEU A 602 44.51 -17.12 -29.03
C LEU A 602 43.81 -18.48 -29.16
N GLY A 603 43.21 -18.78 -30.31
CA GLY A 603 42.54 -20.06 -30.54
C GLY A 603 42.19 -20.29 -32.01
N GLY A 604 41.92 -21.54 -32.39
CA GLY A 604 41.54 -21.91 -33.75
C GLY A 604 40.79 -23.23 -33.78
N GLY A 605 40.09 -23.52 -34.88
CA GLY A 605 39.28 -24.73 -35.02
C GLY A 605 38.26 -24.89 -33.89
N ALA A 606 38.24 -26.06 -33.24
CA ALA A 606 37.27 -26.39 -32.19
C ALA A 606 37.33 -25.51 -30.92
N ASP A 607 38.44 -24.80 -30.70
CA ASP A 607 38.59 -23.89 -29.56
C ASP A 607 37.86 -22.54 -29.78
N LEU A 608 37.48 -22.24 -31.04
CA LEU A 608 36.73 -21.04 -31.42
C LEU A 608 35.23 -21.32 -31.38
N LEU A 609 34.49 -20.52 -30.63
CA LEU A 609 33.03 -20.62 -30.54
C LEU A 609 32.38 -19.40 -31.17
N TYR A 610 31.25 -19.60 -31.83
CA TYR A 610 30.55 -18.48 -32.46
C TYR A 610 29.02 -18.59 -32.43
N ARG A 611 28.36 -17.43 -32.47
CA ARG A 611 26.92 -17.32 -32.69
C ARG A 611 26.57 -16.00 -33.38
N GLY A 612 26.15 -16.08 -34.64
CA GLY A 612 25.95 -14.87 -35.45
C GLY A 612 27.25 -14.06 -35.49
N ASN A 613 27.19 -12.78 -35.13
CA ASN A 613 28.35 -11.89 -35.15
C ASN A 613 29.09 -11.84 -33.79
N LEU A 614 28.89 -12.84 -32.92
CA LEU A 614 29.59 -12.97 -31.64
C LEU A 614 30.62 -14.09 -31.75
N LEU A 615 31.85 -13.78 -31.37
CA LEU A 615 33.00 -14.67 -31.37
C LEU A 615 33.47 -14.85 -29.92
N PHE A 616 33.85 -16.08 -29.56
CA PHE A 616 34.35 -16.41 -28.24
C PHE A 616 35.54 -17.36 -28.33
N ILE A 617 36.54 -17.11 -27.49
CA ILE A 617 37.59 -18.08 -27.16
C ILE A 617 37.63 -18.11 -25.63
N ASP A 618 37.23 -19.25 -25.05
CA ASP A 618 36.95 -19.35 -23.60
C ASP A 618 36.07 -18.18 -23.12
N ASP A 619 36.52 -17.38 -22.16
CA ASP A 619 35.75 -16.24 -21.61
C ASP A 619 35.97 -14.91 -22.36
N VAL A 620 36.87 -14.88 -23.36
CA VAL A 620 37.10 -13.68 -24.18
C VAL A 620 36.02 -13.60 -25.24
N ALA A 621 35.08 -12.66 -25.06
CA ALA A 621 33.96 -12.43 -25.96
C ALA A 621 34.16 -11.16 -26.79
N LEU A 622 33.84 -11.24 -28.08
CA LEU A 622 33.97 -10.11 -28.97
C LEU A 622 32.81 -10.07 -29.97
N TYR A 623 32.31 -8.87 -30.23
CA TYR A 623 31.26 -8.64 -31.21
C TYR A 623 31.85 -8.10 -32.52
N ALA A 624 31.77 -8.90 -33.57
CA ALA A 624 32.33 -8.61 -34.90
C ALA A 624 31.63 -7.44 -35.60
N GLY A 625 30.41 -7.06 -35.17
CA GLY A 625 29.67 -5.93 -35.73
C GLY A 625 28.54 -6.37 -36.65
N GLY A 626 27.64 -5.44 -36.97
CA GLY A 626 26.55 -5.65 -37.93
C GLY A 626 25.92 -4.33 -38.33
N ARG A 627 24.91 -4.36 -39.22
CA ARG A 627 24.29 -3.13 -39.77
C ARG A 627 23.79 -2.14 -38.70
N LEU A 628 23.18 -2.65 -37.64
CA LEU A 628 22.63 -1.84 -36.54
C LEU A 628 23.65 -1.46 -35.46
N LEU A 629 24.80 -2.12 -35.41
CA LEU A 629 25.86 -1.86 -34.43
C LEU A 629 27.21 -2.18 -35.11
N PRO A 630 27.83 -1.23 -35.82
CA PRO A 630 29.12 -1.49 -36.49
C PRO A 630 30.24 -1.60 -35.45
N ALA A 631 31.15 -2.56 -35.65
CA ALA A 631 32.31 -2.77 -34.78
C ALA A 631 33.61 -2.84 -35.60
N PHE A 632 33.70 -3.76 -36.55
CA PHE A 632 34.84 -3.95 -37.45
C PHE A 632 34.41 -3.84 -38.93
N SER A 633 35.39 -3.75 -39.84
CA SER A 633 35.15 -3.74 -41.28
C SER A 633 34.45 -5.02 -41.75
N GLU A 634 33.28 -4.88 -42.38
CA GLU A 634 32.46 -6.02 -42.86
C GLU A 634 33.18 -6.81 -43.95
N GLU A 635 33.90 -6.11 -44.84
CA GLU A 635 34.70 -6.72 -45.92
C GLU A 635 35.89 -7.54 -45.38
N GLU A 636 36.59 -7.02 -44.38
CA GLU A 636 37.74 -7.72 -43.77
C GLU A 636 37.29 -8.91 -42.92
N ILE A 637 36.14 -8.81 -42.22
CA ILE A 637 35.56 -9.95 -41.50
C ILE A 637 35.19 -11.07 -42.47
N ALA A 638 34.43 -10.75 -43.53
CA ALA A 638 33.95 -11.75 -44.48
C ALA A 638 35.10 -12.47 -45.20
N SER A 639 36.17 -11.73 -45.54
CA SER A 639 37.31 -12.29 -46.28
C SER A 639 38.33 -13.03 -45.41
N ARG A 640 38.55 -12.62 -44.16
CA ARG A 640 39.66 -13.14 -43.32
C ARG A 640 39.24 -13.87 -42.06
N VAL A 641 38.14 -13.45 -41.42
CA VAL A 641 37.71 -14.00 -40.12
C VAL A 641 36.68 -15.11 -40.32
N GLU A 642 35.70 -14.91 -41.21
CA GLU A 642 34.61 -15.87 -41.44
C GLU A 642 35.07 -17.27 -41.88
N PRO A 643 36.08 -17.43 -42.77
CA PRO A 643 36.60 -18.76 -43.12
C PRO A 643 37.18 -19.54 -41.93
N LEU A 644 37.81 -18.84 -40.97
CA LEU A 644 38.36 -19.44 -39.76
C LEU A 644 37.25 -19.78 -38.75
N VAL A 645 36.21 -18.95 -38.69
CA VAL A 645 35.03 -19.15 -37.84
C VAL A 645 34.19 -20.35 -38.27
N GLN A 646 34.12 -20.64 -39.58
CA GLN A 646 33.43 -21.83 -40.10
C GLN A 646 34.01 -23.14 -39.58
N GLY A 647 35.30 -23.17 -39.22
CA GLY A 647 35.94 -24.31 -38.56
C GLY A 647 35.68 -24.41 -37.04
N GLY A 648 34.97 -23.43 -36.46
CA GLY A 648 34.62 -23.37 -35.04
C GLY A 648 33.30 -24.04 -34.67
N VAL A 649 32.97 -24.04 -33.38
CA VAL A 649 31.74 -24.64 -32.86
C VAL A 649 30.64 -23.59 -32.68
N ARG A 650 29.49 -23.83 -33.30
CA ARG A 650 28.30 -22.96 -33.14
C ARG A 650 27.65 -23.20 -31.79
N ILE A 651 27.47 -22.14 -31.00
CA ILE A 651 26.85 -22.23 -29.66
C ILE A 651 25.39 -21.75 -29.63
N ASP A 652 24.64 -22.25 -28.65
CA ASP A 652 23.25 -21.86 -28.41
C ASP A 652 23.14 -20.46 -27.76
N ALA A 653 21.93 -19.90 -27.75
CA ALA A 653 21.70 -18.53 -27.27
C ALA A 653 22.01 -18.36 -25.78
N ARG A 654 21.76 -19.40 -24.99
CA ARG A 654 21.92 -19.37 -23.54
C ARG A 654 23.40 -19.40 -23.18
N THR A 655 24.20 -20.23 -23.86
CA THR A 655 25.66 -20.20 -23.72
C THR A 655 26.23 -18.85 -24.11
N SER A 656 25.82 -18.27 -25.26
CA SER A 656 26.34 -16.96 -25.67
C SER A 656 26.00 -15.84 -24.69
N LEU A 657 24.75 -15.79 -24.18
CA LEU A 657 24.33 -14.76 -23.22
C LEU A 657 25.10 -14.89 -21.90
N THR A 658 25.28 -16.13 -21.43
CA THR A 658 26.00 -16.42 -20.18
C THR A 658 27.46 -15.97 -20.27
N ARG A 659 28.14 -16.27 -21.38
CA ARG A 659 29.53 -15.84 -21.61
C ARG A 659 29.65 -14.33 -21.72
N LEU A 660 28.72 -13.67 -22.43
CA LEU A 660 28.71 -12.21 -22.53
C LEU A 660 28.48 -11.51 -21.17
N LEU A 661 27.63 -12.08 -20.32
CA LEU A 661 27.42 -11.57 -18.96
C LEU A 661 28.67 -11.78 -18.09
N GLN A 662 29.35 -12.92 -18.24
CA GLN A 662 30.56 -13.24 -17.49
C GLN A 662 31.75 -12.37 -17.88
N SER A 663 31.93 -12.11 -19.18
CA SER A 663 32.99 -11.24 -19.69
C SER A 663 32.68 -9.74 -19.46
N HIS A 664 31.51 -9.43 -18.87
CA HIS A 664 31.00 -8.08 -18.68
C HIS A 664 30.92 -7.27 -19.98
N HIS A 665 30.67 -7.95 -21.11
CA HIS A 665 30.62 -7.34 -22.42
C HIS A 665 29.61 -6.16 -22.46
N PRO A 666 29.92 -5.04 -23.13
CA PRO A 666 29.06 -3.85 -23.16
C PRO A 666 27.63 -4.14 -23.63
N LEU A 667 27.45 -5.07 -24.58
CA LEU A 667 26.12 -5.50 -25.04
C LEU A 667 25.31 -6.21 -23.94
N ALA A 668 25.94 -7.00 -23.08
CA ALA A 668 25.26 -7.66 -21.96
C ALA A 668 24.82 -6.63 -20.92
N ARG A 669 25.70 -5.68 -20.58
CA ARG A 669 25.36 -4.55 -19.69
C ARG A 669 24.20 -3.73 -20.24
N ALA A 670 24.23 -3.39 -21.54
CA ALA A 670 23.15 -2.71 -22.24
C ALA A 670 21.81 -3.46 -22.12
N LEU A 671 21.80 -4.78 -22.37
CA LEU A 671 20.60 -5.63 -22.21
C LEU A 671 20.08 -5.63 -20.77
N THR A 672 20.96 -5.74 -19.77
CA THR A 672 20.52 -5.72 -18.36
C THR A 672 19.88 -4.40 -17.95
N ILE A 673 20.38 -3.27 -18.45
CA ILE A 673 19.81 -1.94 -18.15
C ILE A 673 18.45 -1.76 -18.82
N MET A 674 18.29 -2.21 -20.07
CA MET A 674 16.99 -2.20 -20.75
C MET A 674 15.96 -3.08 -20.04
N ALA A 675 16.36 -4.26 -19.57
CA ALA A 675 15.49 -5.12 -18.78
C ALA A 675 15.10 -4.45 -17.45
N ALA A 676 16.08 -3.94 -16.69
CA ALA A 676 15.84 -3.33 -15.38
C ALA A 676 14.91 -2.11 -15.46
N SER A 677 15.13 -1.23 -16.44
CA SER A 677 14.25 -0.08 -16.69
C SER A 677 12.84 -0.48 -17.10
N SER A 678 12.69 -1.48 -17.97
CA SER A 678 11.37 -1.98 -18.39
C SER A 678 10.61 -2.60 -17.22
N PHE A 679 11.27 -3.42 -16.40
CA PHE A 679 10.68 -3.99 -15.19
C PHE A 679 10.31 -2.91 -14.16
N GLY A 680 11.17 -1.91 -13.97
CA GLY A 680 10.88 -0.78 -13.09
C GLY A 680 9.68 0.04 -13.57
N ALA A 681 9.51 0.24 -14.88
CA ALA A 681 8.36 0.93 -15.43
C ALA A 681 7.05 0.15 -15.21
N LEU A 682 7.06 -1.16 -15.46
CA LEU A 682 5.91 -2.03 -15.21
C LEU A 682 5.53 -2.08 -13.72
N ALA A 683 6.53 -2.17 -12.83
CA ALA A 683 6.33 -2.11 -11.39
C ALA A 683 5.63 -0.83 -10.95
N LEU A 684 6.05 0.31 -11.50
CA LEU A 684 5.49 1.61 -11.17
C LEU A 684 4.03 1.74 -11.63
N LEU A 685 3.70 1.21 -12.82
CA LEU A 685 2.32 1.17 -13.32
C LEU A 685 1.42 0.26 -12.46
N ALA A 686 1.91 -0.91 -12.04
CA ALA A 686 1.17 -1.81 -11.17
C ALA A 686 0.91 -1.20 -9.79
N ALA A 687 1.91 -0.52 -9.21
CA ALA A 687 1.76 0.18 -7.93
C ALA A 687 0.77 1.37 -8.02
N GLY A 688 0.68 2.02 -9.18
CA GLY A 688 -0.29 3.09 -9.45
C GLY A 688 -1.73 2.63 -9.63
N GLY A 689 -2.02 1.33 -9.59
CA GLY A 689 -3.38 0.79 -9.75
C GLY A 689 -3.92 0.89 -11.17
N ILE A 690 -3.04 0.91 -12.18
CA ILE A 690 -3.40 1.04 -13.61
C ILE A 690 -3.66 -0.34 -14.28
N PHE A 691 -3.75 -1.41 -13.51
CA PHE A 691 -4.10 -2.75 -13.98
C PHE A 691 -5.12 -3.43 -13.06
#